data_AF-A0A5Q4E6V5-F1
#
_entry.id   AF-A0A5Q4E6V5-F1
#
_cell.length_a   1.000
_cell.length_b   1.000
_cell.length_c   1.000
_cell.angle_alpha   90.00
_cell.angle_beta   90.00
_cell.angle_gamma   90.00
#
_symmetry.space_group_name_H-M   'P 1'
#
loop_
_entity.id
_entity.type
_entity.pdbx_description
1 polymer ?
#
loop_
_entity_poly.entity_id
_entity_poly.type
_entity_poly.pdbx_seq_one_letter_code
_entity_poly.pdbx_strand_id
1 'polypeptide(L)'
;MMTNYLHAEIISPQKKFEALQTSDGHSLLFAIGTDNTFYLIREESGTSAAGWTKIDLSSALIKKAFAGQPEAQCSTFEVGQSAQDGSLGMAMVIHTDAGDHLYLCLGNSNKDTAWADSPNWVSYEYDNPQMRFSKLEIANVFLCETMGATQYIIVDVVRDPNSAVKDVRRFYIDPSKKSGRYWNTHDLPIDIEVDKYDSCLGRARKGRVDGLYTVGHAGGSGQLEFCPVINVYGSAPPTPVRLNLPGGITASAIATTRNTDLSSDLFAVSGKTLYYFASNNQSDGAIALPLITNEVLSNTNKLAAMCHNGAITLWGHNASNQVYYTTCPQSDAANPTAWSVPLPILFGIEQISPYINGVDGGNTIFAAGNGKLQRITQSPTSTLWQTNEITLPSPPQGKSISFNSYTTTIQTTDQQGLLLKDISLSLSASNRCAVYINDLYYVVDNIPIHIQSNALGSITIIEATGTLTGTTFTVSTGSGSPLVINPMEKPFKKLAALDTPDKLRTAQSRDDKGNPKSLVASNTSDDNLKAVASALANLGKSYDQANSEPPMAVAAFASVNVSATPMNVGDAIAVAAGDLFNWLKSGVQAIVEVIEDAATSAWHFIVRIGEQVYRAVLDTVDAVVGAVEWVFNAVKTAIKDIIKFVEFLFEWDDIKRTKNVLHNLTKLFLNHQVDEIQEVKREFDKMITSAKQAVNGWAGISDLPGLGSEGTATVNSKSTPSAGHSSPGSLLSYHFQNNAQNAVFTGPSATSEPPSNPIDVLIQALEKEGDTLGDALLSLQALAEKAPSMSVVDLFKAVIGIVADVVLESAQNVIDALFDIVYDLAKAALQLFDTPIHIPVLSDILSDIGIPEFSFLDVACWVAAVPVTVGYKIVHNVAPFPDNHETSFLINTTDFQSVVSAFPGAIPLVMAAAPMPGSANPVPPISSIHSGPTPQALAAPMPDSANPVPPISSMYSGSTPLAMEASMSGASNLSGVSPSASAEGPIELSPAISSAVFVVGHAVSGICGLLSAVLDSAEAAEETGENPFAIPSAAAAIVGACGQGLANLLVPFDPIQQTAVQWVNRGTVAVRLLAKVIFSGPAQSYFAGKPKLKGLSVADGRGVGAIVDGVLVIPALFCSCWHFYELSEKPAGRSRSIAIVDETSNVVSDLARLGYTVAVNSEAEVKVAAIVVMAVADVVCGGLQIAVSAI
;
A
#
# COMPACT_ATOMS: atom_id res chain seq x y z
N MET A 1 -10.05 -7.57 1.99
CA MET A 1 -8.67 -8.08 1.91
C MET A 1 -8.25 -8.16 0.46
N MET A 2 -6.97 -7.96 0.17
CA MET A 2 -6.36 -8.13 -1.16
C MET A 2 -4.85 -8.35 -1.04
N THR A 3 -4.27 -9.09 -1.99
CA THR A 3 -2.82 -9.15 -2.17
C THR A 3 -2.27 -7.76 -2.51
N ASN A 4 -1.22 -7.36 -1.81
CA ASN A 4 -0.50 -6.10 -2.01
C ASN A 4 1.02 -6.36 -2.01
N TYR A 5 1.82 -5.36 -2.38
CA TYR A 5 3.23 -5.52 -2.68
C TYR A 5 4.06 -4.38 -2.07
N LEU A 6 5.33 -4.67 -1.74
CA LEU A 6 6.27 -3.72 -1.14
C LEU A 6 7.67 -3.92 -1.74
N HIS A 7 8.33 -2.83 -2.14
CA HIS A 7 9.72 -2.84 -2.60
C HIS A 7 10.70 -2.82 -1.42
N ALA A 8 10.86 -3.97 -0.79
CA ALA A 8 11.77 -4.17 0.34
C ALA A 8 12.39 -5.57 0.29
N GLU A 9 13.45 -5.80 1.05
CA GLU A 9 13.98 -7.14 1.34
C GLU A 9 13.65 -7.57 2.77
N ILE A 10 13.39 -8.87 2.99
CA ILE A 10 13.21 -9.41 4.34
C ILE A 10 14.59 -9.64 4.95
N ILE A 11 14.78 -9.20 6.20
CA ILE A 11 16.07 -9.39 6.89
C ILE A 11 16.44 -10.87 7.02
N SER A 12 17.71 -11.18 6.81
CA SER A 12 18.26 -12.51 7.09
C SER A 12 18.31 -12.81 8.61
N PRO A 13 18.38 -14.09 9.02
CA PRO A 13 18.71 -14.45 10.39
C PRO A 13 20.04 -13.83 10.86
N GLN A 14 20.09 -13.46 12.15
CA GLN A 14 21.25 -12.86 12.80
C GLN A 14 21.91 -13.87 13.76
N LYS A 15 23.21 -13.72 14.08
CA LYS A 15 23.96 -14.68 14.92
C LYS A 15 23.60 -14.56 16.41
N LYS A 16 23.49 -13.34 16.90
CA LYS A 16 22.99 -12.93 18.22
C LYS A 16 22.17 -11.67 18.00
N PHE A 17 21.05 -11.52 18.70
CA PHE A 17 20.29 -10.27 18.75
C PHE A 17 19.67 -10.03 20.12
N GLU A 18 19.44 -8.77 20.46
CA GLU A 18 18.72 -8.35 21.68
C GLU A 18 17.98 -7.03 21.39
N ALA A 19 16.75 -6.92 21.87
CA ALA A 19 15.81 -5.87 21.51
C ALA A 19 15.54 -4.94 22.70
N LEU A 20 15.69 -3.65 22.45
CA LEU A 20 15.30 -2.56 23.34
C LEU A 20 14.24 -1.70 22.63
N GLN A 21 13.83 -0.59 23.25
CA GLN A 21 12.85 0.32 22.67
C GLN A 21 13.18 1.79 22.91
N THR A 22 12.71 2.64 22.01
CA THR A 22 12.64 4.08 22.23
C THR A 22 11.59 4.42 23.29
N SER A 23 11.59 5.66 23.79
CA SER A 23 10.60 6.10 24.79
C SER A 23 9.16 6.19 24.26
N ASP A 24 8.97 6.17 22.94
CA ASP A 24 7.68 6.12 22.25
C ASP A 24 7.37 4.71 21.68
N GLY A 25 8.10 3.69 22.16
CA GLY A 25 7.77 2.28 21.96
C GLY A 25 8.13 1.71 20.59
N HIS A 26 8.94 2.38 19.77
CA HIS A 26 9.50 1.82 18.54
C HIS A 26 10.62 0.82 18.87
N SER A 27 10.72 -0.25 18.09
CA SER A 27 11.72 -1.30 18.33
C SER A 27 13.14 -0.86 17.95
N LEU A 28 14.12 -1.19 18.81
CA LEU A 28 15.56 -1.10 18.55
C LEU A 28 16.19 -2.48 18.67
N LEU A 29 16.46 -3.14 17.55
CA LEU A 29 17.02 -4.49 17.53
C LEU A 29 18.53 -4.45 17.28
N PHE A 30 19.32 -4.71 18.31
CA PHE A 30 20.77 -4.82 18.21
C PHE A 30 21.16 -6.22 17.79
N ALA A 31 22.06 -6.39 16.82
CA ALA A 31 22.37 -7.69 16.25
C ALA A 31 23.81 -7.82 15.72
N ILE A 32 24.38 -9.04 15.78
CA ILE A 32 25.56 -9.40 14.99
C ILE A 32 25.10 -10.12 13.72
N GLY A 33 25.48 -9.57 12.57
CA GLY A 33 25.19 -10.15 11.27
C GLY A 33 25.99 -11.42 10.98
N THR A 34 25.61 -12.13 9.92
CA THR A 34 26.35 -13.32 9.46
C THR A 34 27.79 -13.02 9.02
N ASP A 35 28.06 -11.76 8.72
CA ASP A 35 29.34 -11.13 8.39
C ASP A 35 30.19 -10.70 9.61
N ASN A 36 29.72 -10.93 10.85
CA ASN A 36 30.35 -10.49 12.10
C ASN A 36 30.39 -8.96 12.33
N THR A 37 29.56 -8.21 11.61
CA THR A 37 29.35 -6.78 11.85
C THR A 37 28.28 -6.59 12.93
N PHE A 38 28.50 -5.67 13.88
CA PHE A 38 27.48 -5.27 14.86
C PHE A 38 26.60 -4.16 14.30
N TYR A 39 25.29 -4.36 14.36
CA TYR A 39 24.26 -3.51 13.77
C TYR A 39 23.23 -3.06 14.79
N LEU A 40 22.68 -1.86 14.57
CA LEU A 40 21.33 -1.50 15.03
C LEU A 40 20.36 -1.63 13.85
N ILE A 41 19.29 -2.39 14.05
CA ILE A 41 18.14 -2.48 13.16
C ILE A 41 17.01 -1.68 13.81
N ARG A 42 16.67 -0.52 13.24
CA ARG A 42 15.77 0.49 13.82
C ARG A 42 14.43 0.51 13.08
N GLU A 43 13.33 0.53 13.82
CA GLU A 43 12.00 0.79 13.26
C GLU A 43 11.82 2.31 13.00
N GLU A 44 11.34 2.67 11.80
CA GLU A 44 11.25 4.06 11.35
C GLU A 44 9.84 4.42 10.83
N SER A 45 9.02 4.90 11.76
CA SER A 45 7.67 5.42 11.47
C SER A 45 7.74 6.78 10.76
N GLY A 46 6.90 6.97 9.74
CA GLY A 46 6.69 8.19 8.97
C GLY A 46 7.87 8.66 8.10
N THR A 47 8.94 7.89 7.99
CA THR A 47 10.21 8.32 7.37
C THR A 47 10.81 7.29 6.40
N SER A 48 10.47 6.01 6.53
CA SER A 48 10.95 4.93 5.65
C SER A 48 9.79 4.28 4.90
N ALA A 49 9.97 3.98 3.61
CA ALA A 49 9.04 3.16 2.85
C ALA A 49 9.16 1.67 3.20
N ALA A 50 10.34 1.19 3.60
CA ALA A 50 10.55 -0.20 4.03
C ALA A 50 10.19 -0.44 5.51
N GLY A 51 10.11 0.62 6.32
CA GLY A 51 9.75 0.59 7.74
C GLY A 51 10.89 0.29 8.72
N TRP A 52 12.00 -0.27 8.26
CA TRP A 52 13.20 -0.45 9.07
C TRP A 52 14.45 0.02 8.36
N THR A 53 15.48 0.40 9.12
CA THR A 53 16.83 0.67 8.64
C THR A 53 17.85 -0.19 9.38
N LYS A 54 19.02 -0.38 8.77
CA LYS A 54 20.13 -1.18 9.31
C LYS A 54 21.40 -0.35 9.33
N ILE A 55 21.89 -0.03 10.53
CA ILE A 55 22.99 0.90 10.79
C ILE A 55 24.19 0.10 11.32
N ASP A 56 25.35 0.22 10.68
CA ASP A 56 26.60 -0.42 11.12
C ASP A 56 27.23 0.37 12.28
N LEU A 57 27.35 -0.29 13.44
CA LEU A 57 27.89 0.31 14.65
C LEU A 57 29.39 0.05 14.84
N SER A 58 30.02 -0.81 14.02
CA SER A 58 31.32 -1.43 14.34
C SER A 58 32.42 -1.24 13.30
N SER A 59 32.12 -1.31 11.99
CA SER A 59 33.17 -1.34 10.96
C SER A 59 34.03 -0.07 10.94
N ALA A 60 33.44 1.08 11.24
CA ALA A 60 34.16 2.35 11.34
C ALA A 60 35.19 2.36 12.48
N LEU A 61 34.86 1.73 13.62
CA LEU A 61 35.80 1.55 14.73
C LEU A 61 36.87 0.51 14.38
N ILE A 62 36.48 -0.66 13.88
CA ILE A 62 37.40 -1.76 13.55
C ILE A 62 38.47 -1.29 12.56
N LYS A 63 38.04 -0.64 11.47
CA LYS A 63 38.93 -0.07 10.44
C LYS A 63 39.91 0.98 11.00
N LYS A 64 39.55 1.69 12.07
CA LYS A 64 40.36 2.74 12.71
C LYS A 64 41.32 2.19 13.77
N ALA A 65 40.85 1.28 14.62
CA ALA A 65 41.58 0.77 15.77
C ALA A 65 42.44 -0.46 15.44
N PHE A 66 42.00 -1.30 14.50
CA PHE A 66 42.62 -2.58 14.14
C PHE A 66 43.12 -2.59 12.69
N ALA A 67 43.58 -1.43 12.18
CA ALA A 67 44.09 -1.30 10.83
C ALA A 67 45.26 -2.27 10.58
N GLY A 68 45.09 -3.20 9.62
CA GLY A 68 46.06 -4.23 9.30
C GLY A 68 45.85 -5.59 9.99
N GLN A 69 44.82 -5.72 10.84
CA GLN A 69 44.37 -6.98 11.45
C GLN A 69 43.05 -7.43 10.76
N PRO A 70 43.11 -8.17 9.64
CA PRO A 70 41.90 -8.60 8.91
C PRO A 70 41.03 -9.61 9.67
N GLU A 71 41.55 -10.18 10.76
CA GLU A 71 40.83 -11.07 11.68
C GLU A 71 39.97 -10.32 12.72
N ALA A 72 40.14 -9.00 12.85
CA ALA A 72 39.44 -8.18 13.82
C ALA A 72 37.93 -8.08 13.50
N GLN A 73 37.10 -8.68 14.35
CA GLN A 73 35.64 -8.80 14.12
C GLN A 73 34.85 -8.76 15.43
N CYS A 74 33.58 -8.35 15.39
CA CYS A 74 32.72 -8.41 16.57
C CYS A 74 32.35 -9.87 16.89
N SER A 75 32.72 -10.35 18.07
CA SER A 75 32.44 -11.72 18.52
C SER A 75 31.17 -11.81 19.38
N THR A 76 30.93 -10.80 20.23
CA THR A 76 29.72 -10.67 21.04
C THR A 76 29.48 -9.20 21.42
N PHE A 77 28.27 -8.90 21.86
CA PHE A 77 27.87 -7.61 22.38
C PHE A 77 26.96 -7.79 23.59
N GLU A 78 26.75 -6.72 24.37
CA GLU A 78 25.65 -6.64 25.33
C GLU A 78 24.97 -5.28 25.21
N VAL A 79 23.65 -5.22 25.32
CA VAL A 79 22.89 -3.97 25.40
C VAL A 79 21.92 -3.99 26.57
N GLY A 80 21.64 -2.81 27.13
CA GLY A 80 20.75 -2.69 28.27
C GLY A 80 20.12 -1.31 28.33
N GLN A 81 18.85 -1.28 28.69
CA GLN A 81 18.07 -0.05 28.89
C GLN A 81 17.95 0.23 30.38
N SER A 82 18.30 1.44 30.79
CA SER A 82 18.32 1.84 32.20
C SER A 82 16.93 1.77 32.83
N ALA A 83 16.84 1.09 33.97
CA ALA A 83 15.61 1.04 34.77
C ALA A 83 15.36 2.35 35.54
N GLN A 84 16.31 3.30 35.53
CA GLN A 84 16.23 4.57 36.25
C GLN A 84 15.82 5.74 35.35
N ASP A 85 16.36 5.82 34.13
CA ASP A 85 16.11 6.94 33.21
C ASP A 85 15.83 6.53 31.75
N GLY A 86 15.88 5.23 31.43
CA GLY A 86 15.68 4.71 30.08
C GLY A 86 16.86 4.89 29.13
N SER A 87 18.00 5.44 29.56
CA SER A 87 19.21 5.55 28.74
C SER A 87 19.73 4.16 28.32
N LEU A 88 20.34 4.09 27.14
CA LEU A 88 20.82 2.85 26.53
C LEU A 88 22.32 2.72 26.76
N GLY A 89 22.76 1.58 27.28
CA GLY A 89 24.16 1.18 27.34
C GLY A 89 24.45 0.08 26.32
N MET A 90 25.64 0.13 25.71
CA MET A 90 26.14 -0.89 24.80
C MET A 90 27.57 -1.29 25.18
N ALA A 91 27.86 -2.58 25.12
CA ALA A 91 29.20 -3.15 25.15
C ALA A 91 29.43 -3.99 23.90
N MET A 92 30.64 -3.95 23.36
CA MET A 92 31.04 -4.69 22.16
C MET A 92 32.41 -5.34 22.41
N VAL A 93 32.53 -6.61 22.04
CA VAL A 93 33.78 -7.37 22.11
C VAL A 93 34.31 -7.58 20.71
N ILE A 94 35.52 -7.09 20.45
CA ILE A 94 36.25 -7.33 19.20
C ILE A 94 37.28 -8.43 19.43
N HIS A 95 37.17 -9.54 18.70
CA HIS A 95 38.14 -10.63 18.73
C HIS A 95 39.30 -10.36 17.79
N THR A 96 40.53 -10.67 18.21
CA THR A 96 41.73 -10.72 17.38
C THR A 96 42.53 -12.00 17.66
N ASP A 97 43.56 -12.28 16.86
CA ASP A 97 44.51 -13.36 17.15
C ASP A 97 45.18 -13.18 18.54
N ALA A 98 45.43 -11.94 18.96
CA ALA A 98 46.05 -11.59 20.24
C ALA A 98 45.11 -11.70 21.46
N GLY A 99 43.79 -11.60 21.26
CA GLY A 99 42.81 -11.56 22.35
C GLY A 99 41.56 -10.77 22.02
N ASP A 100 40.62 -10.81 22.95
CA ASP A 100 39.42 -9.99 22.93
C ASP A 100 39.67 -8.59 23.49
N HIS A 101 39.03 -7.58 22.87
CA HIS A 101 39.08 -6.18 23.27
C HIS A 101 37.67 -5.66 23.58
N LEU A 102 37.49 -5.03 24.74
CA LEU A 102 36.20 -4.51 25.19
C LEU A 102 36.04 -3.03 24.86
N TYR A 103 34.94 -2.69 24.20
CA TYR A 103 34.50 -1.33 23.93
C TYR A 103 33.14 -1.06 24.54
N LEU A 104 32.94 0.14 25.07
CA LEU A 104 31.68 0.59 25.68
C LEU A 104 31.18 1.88 25.01
N CYS A 105 29.86 1.99 24.86
CA CYS A 105 29.17 3.22 24.46
C CYS A 105 27.96 3.39 25.39
N LEU A 106 28.06 4.30 26.36
CA LEU A 106 27.16 4.37 27.52
C LEU A 106 26.40 5.70 27.58
N GLY A 107 25.21 5.69 28.20
CA GLY A 107 24.39 6.89 28.38
C GLY A 107 23.74 7.42 27.11
N ASN A 108 23.50 6.56 26.13
CA ASN A 108 22.87 6.94 24.87
C ASN A 108 21.37 7.23 25.08
N SER A 109 20.79 8.14 24.30
CA SER A 109 19.38 8.51 24.44
C SER A 109 18.44 7.45 23.84
N ASN A 110 17.32 7.17 24.50
CA ASN A 110 16.20 6.39 23.95
C ASN A 110 15.11 7.27 23.30
N LYS A 111 15.32 8.59 23.25
CA LYS A 111 14.43 9.57 22.59
C LYS A 111 14.98 10.00 21.23
N ASP A 112 16.29 10.19 21.19
CA ASP A 112 17.03 10.62 20.02
C ASP A 112 18.07 9.52 19.74
N THR A 113 17.96 8.89 18.56
CA THR A 113 18.83 7.78 18.16
C THR A 113 19.94 8.20 17.20
N ALA A 114 20.14 9.51 16.97
CA ALA A 114 21.22 10.03 16.09
C ALA A 114 22.64 9.66 16.57
N TRP A 115 22.80 9.22 17.81
CA TRP A 115 24.06 8.64 18.29
C TRP A 115 24.46 7.36 17.54
N ALA A 116 23.52 6.66 16.91
CA ALA A 116 23.79 5.44 16.14
C ALA A 116 24.60 5.69 14.86
N ASP A 117 24.50 6.90 14.29
CA ASP A 117 25.25 7.30 13.09
C ASP A 117 26.73 7.60 13.40
N SER A 118 27.08 7.77 14.68
CA SER A 118 28.45 8.03 15.15
C SER A 118 28.63 7.60 16.62
N PRO A 119 28.60 6.29 16.93
CA PRO A 119 28.64 5.79 18.29
C PRO A 119 29.95 6.12 19.00
N ASN A 120 29.86 6.62 20.22
CA ASN A 120 30.99 7.05 21.04
C ASN A 120 31.66 5.86 21.75
N TRP A 121 32.30 4.98 20.98
CA TRP A 121 33.03 3.83 21.50
C TRP A 121 34.30 4.22 22.26
N VAL A 122 34.39 3.77 23.51
CA VAL A 122 35.57 3.91 24.39
C VAL A 122 36.14 2.53 24.69
N SER A 123 37.44 2.32 24.44
CA SER A 123 38.14 1.07 24.79
C SER A 123 38.40 1.00 26.30
N TYR A 124 38.25 -0.20 26.86
CA TYR A 124 38.63 -0.58 28.22
C TYR A 124 39.57 -1.79 28.17
N GLU A 125 40.77 -1.61 27.62
CA GLU A 125 41.83 -2.64 27.62
C GLU A 125 42.10 -3.22 29.02
N TYR A 126 42.50 -4.49 29.05
CA TYR A 126 42.76 -5.20 30.31
C TYR A 126 44.00 -4.67 31.03
N ASP A 127 43.79 -4.10 32.22
CA ASP A 127 44.80 -3.30 32.94
C ASP A 127 45.13 -3.80 34.36
N ASN A 128 44.66 -5.00 34.74
CA ASN A 128 44.95 -5.57 36.06
C ASN A 128 46.32 -6.27 36.08
N PRO A 129 47.35 -5.76 36.80
CA PRO A 129 48.69 -6.34 36.75
C PRO A 129 48.87 -7.59 37.63
N GLN A 130 47.90 -7.89 38.51
CA GLN A 130 47.99 -8.99 39.49
C GLN A 130 47.60 -10.35 38.88
N MET A 131 46.87 -10.34 37.77
CA MET A 131 46.47 -11.52 37.01
C MET A 131 46.89 -11.29 35.58
N ARG A 132 47.45 -12.30 34.91
CA ARG A 132 47.84 -12.20 33.50
C ARG A 132 47.24 -13.37 32.74
N PHE A 133 46.67 -13.07 31.58
CA PHE A 133 46.17 -14.07 30.65
C PHE A 133 47.20 -14.33 29.56
N SER A 134 47.20 -15.55 29.03
CA SER A 134 47.96 -15.94 27.83
C SER A 134 47.33 -15.35 26.56
N LYS A 135 46.00 -15.37 26.53
CA LYS A 135 45.10 -14.67 25.60
C LYS A 135 43.86 -14.26 26.42
N LEU A 136 43.33 -13.06 26.22
CA LEU A 136 42.06 -12.67 26.85
C LEU A 136 40.92 -13.25 26.00
N GLU A 137 40.02 -14.01 26.63
CA GLU A 137 38.77 -14.51 26.03
C GLU A 137 37.60 -14.07 26.93
N ILE A 138 36.71 -13.21 26.44
CA ILE A 138 35.54 -12.72 27.14
C ILE A 138 34.37 -13.65 26.85
N ALA A 139 33.83 -14.25 27.91
CA ALA A 139 32.67 -15.15 27.84
C ALA A 139 31.34 -14.38 27.86
N ASN A 140 31.21 -13.36 28.72
CA ASN A 140 29.98 -12.59 28.83
C ASN A 140 30.22 -11.17 29.42
N VAL A 141 29.28 -10.26 29.18
CA VAL A 141 29.33 -8.87 29.65
C VAL A 141 27.95 -8.49 30.18
N PHE A 142 27.89 -7.76 31.30
CA PHE A 142 26.63 -7.34 31.94
C PHE A 142 26.67 -5.87 32.34
N LEU A 143 25.64 -5.12 31.98
CA LEU A 143 25.52 -3.68 32.26
C LEU A 143 24.79 -3.44 33.59
N CYS A 144 25.55 -3.26 34.67
CA CYS A 144 25.04 -3.17 36.04
C CYS A 144 24.77 -1.73 36.47
N GLU A 145 23.74 -1.50 37.28
CA GLU A 145 23.41 -0.16 37.79
C GLU A 145 23.51 0.00 39.31
N THR A 146 23.60 1.25 39.76
CA THR A 146 23.58 1.64 41.17
C THR A 146 22.54 2.72 41.44
N MET A 147 22.13 2.89 42.70
CA MET A 147 21.18 3.96 43.10
C MET A 147 21.68 5.40 42.84
N GLY A 148 22.93 5.58 42.46
CA GLY A 148 23.53 6.89 42.17
C GLY A 148 23.74 7.14 40.67
N ALA A 149 23.00 6.46 39.79
CA ALA A 149 23.18 6.49 38.33
C ALA A 149 24.62 6.20 37.86
N THR A 150 25.44 5.53 38.69
CA THR A 150 26.76 5.03 38.27
C THR A 150 26.58 3.64 37.70
N GLN A 151 26.96 3.46 36.43
CA GLN A 151 26.94 2.18 35.74
C GLN A 151 28.27 1.45 36.00
N TYR A 152 28.22 0.16 36.31
CA TYR A 152 29.37 -0.73 36.38
C TYR A 152 29.22 -1.79 35.30
N ILE A 153 30.33 -2.32 34.78
CA ILE A 153 30.27 -3.38 33.78
C ILE A 153 30.87 -4.63 34.41
N ILE A 154 30.10 -5.71 34.49
CA ILE A 154 30.64 -7.00 34.91
C ILE A 154 31.06 -7.77 33.66
N VAL A 155 32.23 -8.39 33.71
CA VAL A 155 32.83 -9.10 32.59
C VAL A 155 33.29 -10.47 33.06
N ASP A 156 32.70 -11.50 32.47
CA ASP A 156 33.11 -12.89 32.64
C ASP A 156 34.10 -13.26 31.54
N VAL A 157 35.22 -13.87 31.94
CA VAL A 157 36.31 -14.27 31.05
C VAL A 157 36.68 -15.72 31.28
N VAL A 158 37.26 -16.36 30.26
CA VAL A 158 37.83 -17.70 30.38
C VAL A 158 39.08 -17.62 31.26
N ARG A 159 39.08 -18.35 32.37
CA ARG A 159 40.13 -18.31 33.40
C ARG A 159 41.51 -18.73 32.89
N ASP A 160 41.55 -19.80 32.09
CA ASP A 160 42.72 -20.23 31.31
C ASP A 160 42.22 -20.83 29.98
N PRO A 161 42.39 -20.12 28.86
CA PRO A 161 42.03 -20.60 27.52
C PRO A 161 42.66 -21.94 27.12
N ASN A 162 43.79 -22.32 27.72
CA ASN A 162 44.52 -23.56 27.41
C ASN A 162 44.04 -24.76 28.24
N SER A 163 43.16 -24.54 29.23
CA SER A 163 42.60 -25.61 30.05
C SER A 163 41.61 -26.44 29.24
N ALA A 164 41.61 -27.77 29.46
CA ALA A 164 40.61 -28.67 28.90
C ALA A 164 39.21 -28.47 29.53
N VAL A 165 39.14 -27.85 30.71
CA VAL A 165 37.90 -27.40 31.37
C VAL A 165 37.99 -25.89 31.50
N LYS A 166 37.13 -25.16 30.77
CA LYS A 166 37.12 -23.71 30.75
C LYS A 166 36.23 -23.18 31.88
N ASP A 167 36.86 -22.73 32.97
CA ASP A 167 36.16 -22.07 34.08
C ASP A 167 35.95 -20.57 33.82
N VAL A 168 34.88 -20.01 34.37
CA VAL A 168 34.64 -18.57 34.47
C VAL A 168 35.60 -17.95 35.50
N ARG A 169 36.09 -16.75 35.18
CA ARG A 169 36.58 -15.75 36.13
C ARG A 169 35.85 -14.43 35.87
N ARG A 170 35.41 -13.77 36.95
CA ARG A 170 34.58 -12.56 36.87
C ARG A 170 35.34 -11.31 37.33
N PHE A 171 35.13 -10.22 36.62
CA PHE A 171 35.64 -8.88 36.91
C PHE A 171 34.50 -7.86 36.93
N TYR A 172 34.71 -6.72 37.59
CA TYR A 172 33.93 -5.50 37.33
C TYR A 172 34.83 -4.36 36.85
N ILE A 173 34.23 -3.50 36.03
CA ILE A 173 34.79 -2.25 35.53
C ILE A 173 33.98 -1.10 36.12
N ASP A 174 34.68 -0.04 36.53
CA ASP A 174 34.12 1.25 36.92
C ASP A 174 34.48 2.31 35.85
N PRO A 175 33.59 2.58 34.88
CA PRO A 175 33.81 3.59 33.83
C PRO A 175 34.00 5.01 34.38
N SER A 176 33.52 5.31 35.60
CA SER A 176 33.59 6.65 36.19
C SER A 176 34.99 6.99 36.75
N LYS A 177 35.86 5.99 36.83
CA LYS A 177 37.14 6.06 37.53
C LYS A 177 38.15 6.94 36.79
N LYS A 178 38.72 7.91 37.52
CA LYS A 178 39.65 8.91 36.97
C LYS A 178 41.14 8.54 37.08
N SER A 179 41.48 7.52 37.86
CA SER A 179 42.86 7.07 38.06
C SER A 179 42.95 5.66 38.67
N GLY A 180 44.07 4.98 38.44
CA GLY A 180 44.26 3.57 38.82
C GLY A 180 43.81 2.63 37.71
N ARG A 181 43.39 1.40 38.08
CA ARG A 181 42.92 0.37 37.13
C ARG A 181 41.39 0.35 36.96
N TYR A 182 40.92 0.10 35.75
CA TYR A 182 39.52 -0.15 35.41
C TYR A 182 39.07 -1.56 35.78
N TRP A 183 39.86 -2.59 35.46
CA TRP A 183 39.49 -3.99 35.69
C TRP A 183 39.78 -4.41 37.13
N ASN A 184 38.72 -4.68 37.90
CA ASN A 184 38.80 -5.09 39.30
C ASN A 184 38.23 -6.49 39.48
N THR A 185 38.91 -7.32 40.28
CA THR A 185 38.52 -8.70 40.53
C THR A 185 37.16 -8.79 41.24
N HIS A 186 36.30 -9.68 40.74
CA HIS A 186 34.99 -10.02 41.30
C HIS A 186 34.81 -11.54 41.27
N ASP A 187 35.80 -12.28 41.74
CA ASP A 187 35.85 -13.75 41.62
C ASP A 187 34.59 -14.41 42.21
N LEU A 188 34.05 -15.39 41.47
CA LEU A 188 33.04 -16.31 41.95
C LEU A 188 33.63 -17.17 43.09
N PRO A 189 32.85 -17.51 44.13
CA PRO A 189 33.34 -18.34 45.25
C PRO A 189 33.41 -19.83 44.90
N ILE A 190 33.04 -20.22 43.68
CA ILE A 190 33.16 -21.56 43.12
C ILE A 190 33.66 -21.53 41.67
N ASP A 191 34.22 -22.66 41.25
CA ASP A 191 34.61 -22.91 39.86
C ASP A 191 33.39 -23.35 39.06
N ILE A 192 33.03 -22.55 38.05
CA ILE A 192 31.87 -22.77 37.18
C ILE A 192 32.35 -22.84 35.73
N GLU A 193 31.95 -23.88 35.00
CA GLU A 193 32.28 -24.03 33.57
C GLU A 193 31.56 -22.99 32.70
N VAL A 194 32.26 -22.39 31.74
CA VAL A 194 31.78 -21.32 30.85
C VAL A 194 30.53 -21.71 30.06
N ASP A 195 30.36 -22.99 29.72
CA ASP A 195 29.22 -23.48 28.94
C ASP A 195 28.05 -24.02 29.80
N LYS A 196 28.10 -23.89 31.13
CA LYS A 196 27.15 -24.54 32.07
C LYS A 196 26.63 -23.61 33.17
N TYR A 197 26.45 -22.33 32.85
CA TYR A 197 25.96 -21.33 33.80
C TYR A 197 24.95 -20.37 33.18
N ASP A 198 24.17 -19.73 34.05
CA ASP A 198 23.27 -18.64 33.72
C ASP A 198 23.43 -17.54 34.78
N SER A 199 23.16 -16.28 34.41
CA SER A 199 23.34 -15.13 35.29
C SER A 199 22.42 -13.97 34.92
N CYS A 200 21.81 -13.35 35.93
CA CYS A 200 20.93 -12.20 35.75
C CYS A 200 21.15 -11.11 36.80
N LEU A 201 20.87 -9.87 36.41
CA LEU A 201 21.12 -8.67 37.22
C LEU A 201 20.01 -8.42 38.23
N GLY A 202 20.38 -8.16 39.48
CA GLY A 202 19.40 -7.67 40.44
C GLY A 202 19.99 -7.04 41.70
N ARG A 203 19.13 -6.71 42.65
CA ARG A 203 19.50 -6.00 43.87
C ARG A 203 18.83 -6.62 45.09
N ALA A 204 19.63 -7.09 46.04
CA ALA A 204 19.13 -7.49 47.35
C ALA A 204 18.34 -6.34 48.00
N ARG A 205 17.28 -6.66 48.73
CA ARG A 205 16.43 -5.66 49.39
C ARG A 205 17.20 -4.77 50.37
N LYS A 206 17.03 -3.45 50.24
CA LYS A 206 17.83 -2.39 50.91
C LYS A 206 19.33 -2.34 50.50
N GLY A 207 19.73 -3.10 49.48
CA GLY A 207 21.03 -2.96 48.84
C GLY A 207 21.17 -1.62 48.11
N ARG A 208 22.40 -1.11 47.99
CA ARG A 208 22.70 0.20 47.35
C ARG A 208 23.19 0.09 45.90
N VAL A 209 23.58 -1.12 45.49
CA VAL A 209 24.17 -1.44 44.20
C VAL A 209 23.57 -2.76 43.70
N ASP A 210 23.54 -2.95 42.39
CA ASP A 210 23.23 -4.25 41.81
C ASP A 210 24.33 -5.29 42.11
N GLY A 211 23.98 -6.54 41.84
CA GLY A 211 24.86 -7.69 41.79
C GLY A 211 24.33 -8.67 40.75
N LEU A 212 25.03 -9.78 40.59
CA LEU A 212 24.53 -10.88 39.77
C LEU A 212 23.97 -11.96 40.66
N TYR A 213 22.83 -12.49 40.26
CA TYR A 213 22.50 -13.88 40.53
C TYR A 213 23.27 -14.75 39.54
N THR A 214 23.79 -15.88 40.03
CA THR A 214 24.51 -16.84 39.18
C THR A 214 24.11 -18.25 39.59
N VAL A 215 23.66 -19.03 38.60
CA VAL A 215 23.48 -20.48 38.73
C VAL A 215 24.53 -21.18 37.89
N GLY A 216 25.10 -22.25 38.41
CA GLY A 216 26.07 -23.06 37.67
C GLY A 216 26.45 -24.33 38.43
N HIS A 217 27.35 -25.11 37.84
CA HIS A 217 27.82 -26.38 38.39
C HIS A 217 29.30 -26.31 38.78
N ALA A 218 29.61 -26.74 40.01
CA ALA A 218 30.96 -27.04 40.46
C ALA A 218 31.10 -28.57 40.56
N GLY A 219 31.64 -29.19 39.52
CA GLY A 219 31.66 -30.65 39.38
C GLY A 219 30.25 -31.24 39.34
N GLY A 220 29.93 -32.10 40.31
CA GLY A 220 28.62 -32.79 40.39
C GLY A 220 27.55 -32.08 41.24
N SER A 221 27.80 -30.85 41.71
CA SER A 221 26.86 -30.11 42.57
C SER A 221 26.59 -28.72 41.99
N GLY A 222 25.33 -28.45 41.69
CA GLY A 222 24.90 -27.12 41.28
C GLY A 222 24.72 -26.18 42.46
N GLN A 223 24.93 -24.89 42.22
CA GLN A 223 24.73 -23.82 43.20
C GLN A 223 24.00 -22.65 42.54
N LEU A 224 23.24 -21.90 43.35
CA LEU A 224 22.64 -20.63 42.99
C LEU A 224 23.06 -19.61 44.06
N GLU A 225 23.58 -18.46 43.64
CA GLU A 225 24.00 -17.41 44.56
C GLU A 225 23.65 -16.01 44.05
N PHE A 226 23.80 -15.02 44.94
CA PHE A 226 23.79 -13.58 44.65
C PHE A 226 25.05 -12.91 45.19
N CYS A 227 25.74 -12.12 44.35
CA CYS A 227 26.91 -11.36 44.76
C CYS A 227 26.82 -9.89 44.30
N PRO A 228 26.76 -8.89 45.21
CA PRO A 228 26.82 -7.47 44.88
C PRO A 228 28.08 -7.10 44.06
N VAL A 229 27.98 -6.15 43.12
CA VAL A 229 29.15 -5.75 42.29
C VAL A 229 30.31 -5.18 43.14
N ILE A 230 30.00 -4.43 44.19
CA ILE A 230 30.98 -3.85 45.12
C ILE A 230 30.52 -3.93 46.57
N ASN A 231 31.49 -3.92 47.48
CA ASN A 231 31.25 -3.67 48.89
C ASN A 231 31.14 -2.16 49.16
N VAL A 232 29.93 -1.66 49.36
CA VAL A 232 29.68 -0.23 49.62
C VAL A 232 30.17 0.26 50.99
N TYR A 233 30.73 -0.63 51.83
CA TYR A 233 31.23 -0.31 53.17
C TYR A 233 32.77 -0.35 53.29
N GLY A 234 33.50 -0.73 52.24
CA GLY A 234 34.96 -0.77 52.27
C GLY A 234 35.60 -1.52 51.09
N SER A 235 36.91 -1.74 51.16
CA SER A 235 37.70 -2.39 50.10
C SER A 235 37.76 -3.92 50.19
N ALA A 236 37.10 -4.55 51.16
CA ALA A 236 36.98 -6.00 51.23
C ALA A 236 35.99 -6.53 50.17
N PRO A 237 36.15 -7.76 49.66
CA PRO A 237 35.20 -8.35 48.72
C PRO A 237 33.75 -8.29 49.23
N PRO A 238 32.76 -8.16 48.33
CA PRO A 238 31.35 -8.31 48.69
C PRO A 238 31.08 -9.72 49.23
N THR A 239 30.16 -9.83 50.20
CA THR A 239 29.77 -11.13 50.75
C THR A 239 28.68 -11.76 49.87
N PRO A 240 28.91 -12.95 49.28
CA PRO A 240 27.89 -13.64 48.50
C PRO A 240 26.80 -14.24 49.40
N VAL A 241 25.63 -14.47 48.82
CA VAL A 241 24.44 -15.06 49.44
C VAL A 241 24.07 -16.32 48.67
N ARG A 242 24.03 -17.48 49.33
CA ARG A 242 23.64 -18.74 48.68
C ARG A 242 22.13 -18.95 48.79
N LEU A 243 21.52 -19.40 47.70
CA LEU A 243 20.08 -19.63 47.58
C LEU A 243 19.84 -21.09 47.14
N ASN A 244 18.77 -21.71 47.63
CA ASN A 244 18.50 -23.12 47.41
C ASN A 244 17.12 -23.34 46.77
N LEU A 245 17.03 -24.26 45.80
CA LEU A 245 15.75 -24.83 45.40
C LEU A 245 15.38 -26.00 46.34
N PRO A 246 14.09 -26.26 46.58
CA PRO A 246 13.64 -27.41 47.37
C PRO A 246 14.27 -28.73 46.91
N GLY A 247 14.80 -29.51 47.85
CA GLY A 247 15.47 -30.79 47.57
C GLY A 247 16.89 -30.70 47.02
N GLY A 248 17.48 -29.50 46.88
CA GLY A 248 18.85 -29.33 46.39
C GLY A 248 18.99 -29.49 44.87
N ILE A 249 17.89 -29.38 44.13
CA ILE A 249 17.89 -29.35 42.66
C ILE A 249 18.51 -28.04 42.15
N THR A 250 19.01 -28.06 40.91
CA THR A 250 19.67 -26.90 40.27
C THR A 250 18.72 -26.29 39.24
N ALA A 251 18.70 -24.95 39.15
CA ALA A 251 17.93 -24.26 38.11
C ALA A 251 18.59 -24.45 36.73
N SER A 252 17.77 -24.56 35.68
CA SER A 252 18.23 -24.58 34.30
C SER A 252 18.21 -23.19 33.63
N ALA A 253 17.44 -22.25 34.18
CA ALA A 253 17.42 -20.84 33.80
C ALA A 253 16.92 -19.97 34.96
N ILE A 254 17.40 -18.72 35.05
CA ILE A 254 17.04 -17.74 36.08
C ILE A 254 16.76 -16.35 35.49
N ALA A 255 15.84 -15.60 36.11
CA ALA A 255 15.50 -14.26 35.68
C ALA A 255 14.95 -13.41 36.84
N THR A 256 14.98 -12.09 36.71
CA THR A 256 14.67 -11.15 37.79
C THR A 256 13.78 -10.01 37.34
N THR A 257 12.78 -9.64 38.14
CA THR A 257 12.06 -8.37 37.98
C THR A 257 12.59 -7.32 38.93
N ARG A 258 12.34 -6.04 38.63
CA ARG A 258 12.68 -4.91 39.49
C ARG A 258 11.43 -4.41 40.22
N ASN A 259 11.53 -4.30 41.54
CA ASN A 259 10.49 -3.72 42.39
C ASN A 259 10.60 -2.19 42.42
N THR A 260 9.56 -1.52 42.88
CA THR A 260 9.52 -0.05 43.01
C THR A 260 10.55 0.52 44.00
N ASP A 261 11.01 -0.28 44.97
CA ASP A 261 12.13 0.06 45.88
C ASP A 261 13.52 -0.28 45.30
N LEU A 262 13.57 -0.59 43.99
CA LEU A 262 14.73 -1.06 43.22
C LEU A 262 15.34 -2.39 43.67
N SER A 263 14.75 -3.10 44.63
CA SER A 263 15.10 -4.49 44.91
C SER A 263 14.66 -5.41 43.77
N SER A 264 15.14 -6.65 43.75
CA SER A 264 14.77 -7.63 42.73
C SER A 264 14.17 -8.89 43.32
N ASP A 265 13.02 -9.30 42.79
CA ASP A 265 12.53 -10.65 42.94
C ASP A 265 13.23 -11.56 41.93
N LEU A 266 13.50 -12.81 42.30
CA LEU A 266 14.21 -13.80 41.49
C LEU A 266 13.30 -14.98 41.17
N PHE A 267 13.30 -15.39 39.91
CA PHE A 267 12.60 -16.53 39.36
C PHE A 267 13.61 -17.55 38.85
N ALA A 268 13.29 -18.83 39.04
CA ALA A 268 14.14 -19.95 38.61
C ALA A 268 13.27 -21.09 38.07
N VAL A 269 13.66 -21.71 36.96
CA VAL A 269 13.01 -22.92 36.46
C VAL A 269 13.91 -24.13 36.72
N SER A 270 13.34 -25.24 37.20
CA SER A 270 14.03 -26.53 37.30
C SER A 270 13.06 -27.66 36.99
N GLY A 271 13.45 -28.56 36.10
CA GLY A 271 12.58 -29.63 35.62
C GLY A 271 11.29 -29.05 35.03
N LYS A 272 10.14 -29.36 35.64
CA LYS A 272 8.81 -28.91 35.20
C LYS A 272 8.22 -27.78 36.05
N THR A 273 9.02 -27.17 36.93
CA THR A 273 8.51 -26.30 38.00
C THR A 273 9.19 -24.92 37.96
N LEU A 274 8.37 -23.88 38.06
CA LEU A 274 8.77 -22.50 38.31
C LEU A 274 8.88 -22.25 39.81
N TYR A 275 9.96 -21.62 40.23
CA TYR A 275 10.29 -21.25 41.60
C TYR A 275 10.49 -19.74 41.74
N TYR A 276 10.20 -19.23 42.94
CA TYR A 276 10.24 -17.80 43.26
C TYR A 276 10.95 -17.51 44.59
N PHE A 277 11.82 -16.52 44.56
CA PHE A 277 12.39 -15.84 45.73
C PHE A 277 11.97 -14.37 45.71
N ALA A 278 10.99 -14.02 46.54
CA ALA A 278 10.70 -12.63 46.85
C ALA A 278 11.98 -11.92 47.32
N SER A 279 12.14 -10.65 46.96
CA SER A 279 13.24 -9.76 47.39
C SER A 279 13.48 -9.71 48.90
N ASN A 280 12.47 -10.01 49.71
CA ASN A 280 12.56 -10.09 51.17
C ASN A 280 12.95 -11.49 51.72
N ASN A 281 13.04 -12.51 50.86
CA ASN A 281 13.40 -13.90 51.16
C ASN A 281 14.65 -14.35 50.38
N GLN A 282 15.71 -13.54 50.46
CA GLN A 282 17.01 -13.76 49.81
C GLN A 282 18.16 -13.58 50.82
N SER A 283 18.02 -14.21 51.99
CA SER A 283 19.12 -14.36 52.95
C SER A 283 19.96 -15.60 52.62
N ASP A 284 21.19 -15.69 53.13
CA ASP A 284 22.03 -16.87 52.93
C ASP A 284 21.33 -18.14 53.46
N GLY A 285 21.25 -19.16 52.61
CA GLY A 285 20.52 -20.40 52.87
C GLY A 285 19.02 -20.37 52.55
N ALA A 286 18.46 -19.25 52.06
CA ALA A 286 17.02 -19.15 51.74
C ALA A 286 16.57 -20.21 50.72
N ILE A 287 15.30 -20.62 50.82
CA ILE A 287 14.69 -21.65 49.97
C ILE A 287 13.57 -21.03 49.14
N ALA A 288 13.51 -21.38 47.86
CA ALA A 288 12.49 -20.89 46.92
C ALA A 288 11.10 -21.45 47.20
N LEU A 289 10.07 -20.65 46.91
CA LEU A 289 8.68 -21.09 46.83
C LEU A 289 8.40 -21.71 45.46
N PRO A 290 7.95 -22.98 45.35
CA PRO A 290 7.40 -23.51 44.10
C PRO A 290 6.06 -22.81 43.77
N LEU A 291 5.91 -22.36 42.52
CA LEU A 291 4.71 -21.70 42.00
C LEU A 291 3.92 -22.64 41.08
N ILE A 292 4.36 -22.78 39.83
CA ILE A 292 3.65 -23.49 38.77
C ILE A 292 4.40 -24.77 38.44
N THR A 293 3.69 -25.88 38.21
CA THR A 293 4.26 -27.08 37.58
C THR A 293 3.50 -27.39 36.29
N ASN A 294 4.20 -27.39 35.16
CA ASN A 294 3.63 -27.60 33.83
C ASN A 294 4.69 -28.22 32.89
N GLU A 295 4.26 -29.12 32.01
CA GLU A 295 5.11 -29.79 31.02
C GLU A 295 5.93 -28.83 30.15
N VAL A 296 5.38 -27.65 29.78
CA VAL A 296 6.06 -26.68 28.89
C VAL A 296 7.32 -26.07 29.51
N LEU A 297 7.43 -26.07 30.84
CA LEU A 297 8.60 -25.58 31.59
C LEU A 297 9.80 -26.54 31.48
N SER A 298 9.57 -27.78 31.02
CA SER A 298 10.60 -28.82 30.90
C SER A 298 11.78 -28.37 30.04
N ASN A 299 12.99 -28.42 30.61
CA ASN A 299 14.23 -28.06 29.91
C ASN A 299 14.25 -26.61 29.38
N THR A 300 13.66 -25.67 30.13
CA THR A 300 13.80 -24.23 29.87
C THR A 300 15.27 -23.82 29.97
N ASN A 301 15.79 -23.18 28.90
CA ASN A 301 17.21 -22.83 28.74
C ASN A 301 17.46 -21.32 28.54
N LYS A 302 16.42 -20.51 28.29
CA LYS A 302 16.43 -19.05 28.46
C LYS A 302 15.17 -18.64 29.19
N LEU A 303 15.31 -17.80 30.23
CA LEU A 303 14.21 -17.19 30.97
C LEU A 303 14.41 -15.68 30.94
N ALA A 304 13.36 -14.91 30.68
CA ALA A 304 13.37 -13.44 30.77
C ALA A 304 12.19 -12.98 31.61
N ALA A 305 12.41 -11.99 32.48
CA ALA A 305 11.43 -11.54 33.45
C ALA A 305 11.23 -10.03 33.33
N MET A 306 9.97 -9.60 33.23
CA MET A 306 9.59 -8.22 32.97
C MET A 306 8.45 -7.80 33.89
N CYS A 307 8.39 -6.51 34.19
CA CYS A 307 7.33 -5.95 35.02
C CYS A 307 6.85 -4.63 34.42
N HIS A 308 5.56 -4.52 34.14
CA HIS A 308 4.93 -3.32 33.58
C HIS A 308 3.57 -3.10 34.23
N ASN A 309 3.26 -1.87 34.63
CA ASN A 309 2.00 -1.49 35.28
C ASN A 309 1.52 -2.42 36.41
N GLY A 310 2.46 -2.98 37.18
CA GLY A 310 2.16 -3.88 38.30
C GLY A 310 1.85 -5.33 37.92
N ALA A 311 2.05 -5.73 36.66
CA ALA A 311 2.00 -7.13 36.22
C ALA A 311 3.42 -7.63 35.90
N ILE A 312 3.75 -8.84 36.38
CA ILE A 312 4.96 -9.57 36.03
C ILE A 312 4.65 -10.46 34.82
N THR A 313 5.56 -10.49 33.84
CA THR A 313 5.55 -11.44 32.72
C THR A 313 6.86 -12.19 32.70
N LEU A 314 6.79 -13.52 32.70
CA LEU A 314 7.94 -14.41 32.57
C LEU A 314 7.88 -15.12 31.22
N TRP A 315 8.87 -14.87 30.38
CA TRP A 315 9.08 -15.52 29.10
C TRP A 315 10.06 -16.67 29.23
N GLY A 316 9.73 -17.83 28.68
CA GLY A 316 10.63 -18.99 28.64
C GLY A 316 10.79 -19.55 27.25
N HIS A 317 12.02 -19.96 26.95
CA HIS A 317 12.36 -20.79 25.80
C HIS A 317 12.88 -22.14 26.29
N ASN A 318 12.43 -23.24 25.68
CA ASN A 318 12.80 -24.60 26.09
C ASN A 318 13.59 -25.35 25.01
N ALA A 319 14.25 -26.44 25.41
CA ALA A 319 15.05 -27.28 24.53
C ALA A 319 14.24 -28.03 23.42
N SER A 320 12.91 -27.87 23.39
CA SER A 320 12.05 -28.33 22.28
C SER A 320 11.79 -27.23 21.25
N ASN A 321 12.54 -26.12 21.30
CA ASN A 321 12.38 -24.94 20.44
C ASN A 321 10.97 -24.33 20.52
N GLN A 322 10.39 -24.32 21.74
CA GLN A 322 9.10 -23.71 22.04
C GLN A 322 9.30 -22.45 22.89
N VAL A 323 8.47 -21.44 22.63
CA VAL A 323 8.36 -20.23 23.46
C VAL A 323 7.04 -20.26 24.19
N TYR A 324 7.06 -19.97 25.48
CA TYR A 324 5.90 -19.79 26.34
C TYR A 324 6.06 -18.53 27.18
N TYR A 325 4.97 -18.08 27.79
CA TYR A 325 5.04 -17.13 28.90
C TYR A 325 4.03 -17.45 30.00
N THR A 326 4.16 -16.80 31.15
CA THR A 326 3.15 -16.75 32.20
C THR A 326 3.14 -15.36 32.83
N THR A 327 1.99 -14.89 33.28
CA THR A 327 1.82 -13.54 33.86
C THR A 327 1.03 -13.59 35.17
N CYS A 328 1.31 -12.64 36.07
CA CYS A 328 0.71 -12.53 37.40
C CYS A 328 0.80 -11.09 37.92
N PRO A 329 -0.18 -10.58 38.69
CA PRO A 329 -0.04 -9.31 39.39
C PRO A 329 1.15 -9.35 40.36
N GLN A 330 1.99 -8.31 40.38
CA GLN A 330 3.18 -8.22 41.22
C GLN A 330 2.85 -8.32 42.73
N SER A 331 1.66 -7.85 43.13
CA SER A 331 1.12 -8.01 44.49
C SER A 331 0.93 -9.46 44.91
N ASP A 332 0.69 -10.34 43.93
CA ASP A 332 0.26 -11.72 44.10
C ASP A 332 1.28 -12.72 43.54
N ALA A 333 2.50 -12.28 43.22
CA ALA A 333 3.58 -13.12 42.68
C ALA A 333 3.87 -14.37 43.55
N ALA A 334 3.67 -14.26 44.86
CA ALA A 334 3.80 -15.35 45.83
C ALA A 334 2.60 -16.31 45.91
N ASN A 335 1.50 -16.04 45.19
CA ASN A 335 0.30 -16.87 45.15
C ASN A 335 0.29 -17.74 43.86
N PRO A 336 0.49 -19.07 43.96
CA PRO A 336 0.49 -19.96 42.80
C PRO A 336 -0.75 -19.87 41.89
N THR A 337 -1.93 -19.54 42.43
CA THR A 337 -3.19 -19.53 41.65
C THR A 337 -3.44 -18.22 40.89
N ALA A 338 -2.66 -17.18 41.15
CA ALA A 338 -2.75 -15.87 40.48
C ALA A 338 -1.97 -15.81 39.15
N TRP A 339 -1.18 -16.84 38.87
CA TRP A 339 -0.43 -16.97 37.61
C TRP A 339 -1.30 -17.55 36.50
N SER A 340 -1.14 -17.02 35.29
CA SER A 340 -1.73 -17.60 34.08
C SER A 340 -1.11 -18.95 33.75
N VAL A 341 -1.89 -19.86 33.16
CA VAL A 341 -1.39 -21.17 32.73
C VAL A 341 -0.39 -20.98 31.59
N PRO A 342 0.87 -21.43 31.70
CA PRO A 342 1.83 -21.29 30.61
C PRO A 342 1.46 -22.23 29.46
N LEU A 343 1.26 -21.65 28.28
CA LEU A 343 1.01 -22.34 27.03
C LEU A 343 2.15 -22.08 26.03
N PRO A 344 2.51 -23.05 25.17
CA PRO A 344 3.45 -22.80 24.09
C PRO A 344 2.77 -21.98 22.99
N ILE A 345 3.31 -20.79 22.71
CA ILE A 345 2.76 -19.80 21.76
C ILE A 345 3.57 -19.67 20.48
N LEU A 346 4.84 -20.12 20.45
CA LEU A 346 5.68 -20.21 19.25
C LEU A 346 6.43 -21.54 19.22
N PHE A 347 6.74 -22.04 18.02
CA PHE A 347 7.31 -23.37 17.78
C PHE A 347 8.42 -23.31 16.71
N GLY A 348 9.46 -24.13 16.85
CA GLY A 348 10.61 -24.13 15.95
C GLY A 348 11.45 -22.85 16.04
N ILE A 349 11.42 -22.18 17.18
CA ILE A 349 12.21 -20.98 17.47
C ILE A 349 13.55 -21.41 18.08
N GLU A 350 14.64 -20.76 17.69
CA GLU A 350 16.01 -21.06 18.11
C GLU A 350 16.58 -19.97 19.03
N GLN A 351 16.17 -18.72 18.82
CA GLN A 351 16.55 -17.57 19.65
C GLN A 351 15.36 -16.62 19.84
N ILE A 352 15.31 -15.99 21.02
CA ILE A 352 14.32 -14.97 21.36
C ILE A 352 14.94 -13.75 22.03
N SER A 353 14.32 -12.59 21.80
CA SER A 353 14.46 -11.39 22.62
C SER A 353 13.07 -10.75 22.80
N PRO A 354 12.41 -10.98 23.95
CA PRO A 354 11.13 -10.38 24.29
C PRO A 354 11.29 -9.02 24.98
N TYR A 355 10.35 -8.11 24.76
CA TYR A 355 10.16 -6.91 25.60
C TYR A 355 8.67 -6.57 25.77
N ILE A 356 8.31 -5.93 26.89
CA ILE A 356 6.99 -5.29 27.04
C ILE A 356 7.10 -3.87 26.52
N ASN A 357 6.21 -3.49 25.59
CA ASN A 357 6.17 -2.13 25.05
C ASN A 357 5.79 -1.13 26.15
N GLY A 358 6.59 -0.08 26.33
CA GLY A 358 6.44 0.90 27.41
C GLY A 358 5.33 1.94 27.19
N VAL A 359 4.66 1.94 26.03
CA VAL A 359 3.57 2.87 25.69
C VAL A 359 2.20 2.21 25.89
N ASP A 360 1.98 1.05 25.27
CA ASP A 360 0.68 0.36 25.28
C ASP A 360 0.63 -0.88 26.21
N GLY A 361 1.79 -1.35 26.70
CA GLY A 361 1.90 -2.57 27.49
C GLY A 361 1.80 -3.87 26.70
N GLY A 362 1.80 -3.81 25.36
CA GLY A 362 1.77 -4.98 24.49
C GLY A 362 3.04 -5.82 24.63
N ASN A 363 2.86 -7.15 24.73
CA ASN A 363 3.96 -8.10 24.67
C ASN A 363 4.56 -8.08 23.25
N THR A 364 5.86 -7.82 23.13
CA THR A 364 6.60 -7.87 21.86
C THR A 364 7.72 -8.90 21.97
N ILE A 365 7.96 -9.66 20.90
CA ILE A 365 9.05 -10.63 20.84
C ILE A 365 9.67 -10.67 19.46
N PHE A 366 10.99 -10.52 19.41
CA PHE A 366 11.77 -10.93 18.25
C PHE A 366 12.11 -12.40 18.40
N ALA A 367 11.79 -13.18 17.37
CA ALA A 367 12.03 -14.62 17.34
C ALA A 367 12.74 -15.00 16.05
N ALA A 368 13.83 -15.75 16.16
CA ALA A 368 14.52 -16.36 15.03
C ALA A 368 14.36 -17.88 15.06
N GLY A 369 14.07 -18.47 13.91
CA GLY A 369 13.86 -19.90 13.75
C GLY A 369 13.36 -20.25 12.35
N ASN A 370 13.54 -21.49 11.93
CA ASN A 370 13.16 -21.97 10.58
C ASN A 370 13.74 -21.10 9.43
N GLY A 371 14.91 -20.50 9.63
CA GLY A 371 15.56 -19.62 8.65
C GLY A 371 14.97 -18.21 8.53
N LYS A 372 14.09 -17.79 9.45
CA LYS A 372 13.53 -16.42 9.52
C LYS A 372 13.90 -15.72 10.82
N LEU A 373 13.81 -14.38 10.81
CA LEU A 373 13.76 -13.52 11.98
C LEU A 373 12.53 -12.62 11.85
N GLN A 374 11.64 -12.67 12.84
CA GLN A 374 10.33 -12.02 12.79
C GLN A 374 10.06 -11.27 14.09
N ARG A 375 9.25 -10.20 14.00
CA ARG A 375 8.63 -9.58 15.18
C ARG A 375 7.23 -10.16 15.37
N ILE A 376 6.90 -10.56 16.59
CA ILE A 376 5.54 -10.93 16.99
C ILE A 376 5.10 -9.98 18.10
N THR A 377 3.90 -9.41 17.97
CA THR A 377 3.29 -8.49 18.95
C THR A 377 1.96 -9.06 19.44
N GLN A 378 1.60 -8.76 20.69
CA GLN A 378 0.30 -9.09 21.28
C GLN A 378 -0.53 -7.83 21.45
N SER A 379 -1.79 -7.84 21.01
CA SER A 379 -2.75 -6.81 21.41
C SER A 379 -2.96 -6.85 22.93
N PRO A 380 -2.82 -5.74 23.67
CA PRO A 380 -3.12 -5.69 25.09
C PRO A 380 -4.64 -5.76 25.40
N THR A 381 -5.51 -5.70 24.37
CA THR A 381 -6.97 -5.77 24.52
C THR A 381 -7.53 -7.12 24.10
N SER A 382 -7.34 -7.52 22.83
CA SER A 382 -7.87 -8.78 22.29
C SER A 382 -7.00 -10.00 22.61
N THR A 383 -5.81 -9.78 23.19
CA THR A 383 -4.75 -10.78 23.46
C THR A 383 -4.19 -11.48 22.22
N LEU A 384 -4.65 -11.13 21.03
CA LEU A 384 -4.25 -11.78 19.78
C LEU A 384 -2.81 -11.45 19.39
N TRP A 385 -2.13 -12.43 18.82
CA TRP A 385 -0.77 -12.31 18.33
C TRP A 385 -0.73 -12.00 16.83
N GLN A 386 -0.05 -10.91 16.47
CA GLN A 386 0.28 -10.54 15.08
C GLN A 386 1.75 -10.84 14.80
N THR A 387 2.08 -11.26 13.58
CA THR A 387 3.46 -11.50 13.13
C THR A 387 3.80 -10.56 11.99
N ASN A 388 4.87 -9.79 12.14
CA ASN A 388 5.41 -8.92 11.10
C ASN A 388 6.80 -9.43 10.66
N GLU A 389 7.01 -9.52 9.35
CA GLU A 389 8.35 -9.63 8.79
C GLU A 389 9.09 -8.30 8.99
N ILE A 390 10.42 -8.34 9.13
CA ILE A 390 11.25 -7.14 9.25
C ILE A 390 11.80 -6.80 7.87
N THR A 391 11.42 -5.64 7.35
CA THR A 391 11.65 -5.22 5.96
C THR A 391 12.66 -4.08 5.86
N LEU A 392 13.70 -4.27 5.05
CA LEU A 392 14.78 -3.30 4.81
C LEU A 392 14.69 -2.73 3.38
N PRO A 393 15.25 -1.54 3.09
CA PRO A 393 15.23 -0.96 1.76
C PRO A 393 15.91 -1.86 0.74
N SER A 394 15.24 -2.13 -0.39
CA SER A 394 15.82 -2.90 -1.50
C SER A 394 16.49 -1.98 -2.53
N PRO A 395 17.51 -2.45 -3.28
CA PRO A 395 17.97 -1.76 -4.49
C PRO A 395 16.86 -1.71 -5.55
N PRO A 396 16.81 -0.72 -6.46
CA PRO A 396 15.70 -0.54 -7.42
C PRO A 396 15.37 -1.75 -8.29
N GLN A 397 16.33 -2.64 -8.56
CA GLN A 397 16.13 -3.88 -9.33
C GLN A 397 15.78 -5.11 -8.46
N GLY A 398 15.58 -4.93 -7.15
CA GLY A 398 15.18 -5.97 -6.22
C GLY A 398 13.72 -6.39 -6.41
N LYS A 399 13.44 -7.70 -6.32
CA LYS A 399 12.07 -8.21 -6.41
C LYS A 399 11.26 -7.78 -5.18
N SER A 400 10.08 -7.24 -5.42
CA SER A 400 9.11 -6.83 -4.41
C SER A 400 8.52 -8.02 -3.65
N ILE A 401 8.20 -7.82 -2.37
CA ILE A 401 7.54 -8.81 -1.51
C ILE A 401 6.03 -8.68 -1.69
N SER A 402 5.35 -9.78 -2.02
CA SER A 402 3.88 -9.87 -2.03
C SER A 402 3.34 -10.35 -0.68
N PHE A 403 2.26 -9.75 -0.18
CA PHE A 403 1.61 -10.14 1.08
C PHE A 403 0.09 -9.90 1.03
N ASN A 404 -0.67 -10.62 1.86
CA ASN A 404 -2.10 -10.35 2.04
C ASN A 404 -2.29 -9.11 2.93
N SER A 405 -3.29 -8.29 2.61
CA SER A 405 -3.56 -7.06 3.35
C SER A 405 -5.03 -6.74 3.52
N TYR A 406 -5.33 -5.93 4.53
CA TYR A 406 -6.47 -5.01 4.49
C TYR A 406 -6.01 -3.70 3.87
N THR A 407 -6.64 -3.28 2.76
CA THR A 407 -6.37 -2.00 2.11
C THR A 407 -7.60 -1.10 2.20
N THR A 408 -7.48 -0.02 2.95
CA THR A 408 -8.52 0.99 3.19
C THR A 408 -8.19 2.26 2.43
N THR A 409 -9.09 2.71 1.56
CA THR A 409 -8.96 3.99 0.86
C THR A 409 -9.96 4.98 1.43
N ILE A 410 -9.46 6.09 1.96
CA ILE A 410 -10.24 7.24 2.41
C ILE A 410 -10.19 8.28 1.30
N GLN A 411 -11.30 8.99 1.07
CA GLN A 411 -11.38 10.04 0.06
C GLN A 411 -12.00 11.29 0.68
N THR A 412 -11.31 12.41 0.56
CA THR A 412 -11.68 13.70 1.15
C THR A 412 -12.35 14.58 0.10
N THR A 413 -13.57 15.03 0.38
CA THR A 413 -14.33 15.92 -0.51
C THR A 413 -14.90 17.14 0.20
N ASP A 414 -15.16 18.21 -0.55
CA ASP A 414 -15.93 19.35 -0.06
C ASP A 414 -17.45 19.07 -0.04
N GLN A 415 -18.26 20.12 0.22
CA GLN A 415 -19.72 20.03 0.24
C GLN A 415 -20.33 19.84 -1.16
N GLN A 416 -19.54 20.04 -2.21
CA GLN A 416 -19.91 19.94 -3.62
C GLN A 416 -19.47 18.59 -4.22
N GLY A 417 -18.71 17.78 -3.48
CA GLY A 417 -18.20 16.48 -3.90
C GLY A 417 -16.86 16.52 -4.63
N LEU A 418 -16.19 17.68 -4.68
CA LEU A 418 -14.87 17.84 -5.29
C LEU A 418 -13.79 17.26 -4.39
N LEU A 419 -12.76 16.65 -4.98
CA LEU A 419 -11.62 16.10 -4.25
C LEU A 419 -10.81 17.21 -3.58
N LEU A 420 -10.51 17.03 -2.30
CA LEU A 420 -9.70 17.94 -1.51
C LEU A 420 -8.32 17.34 -1.25
N LYS A 421 -7.29 17.88 -1.92
CA LYS A 421 -5.88 17.54 -1.65
C LYS A 421 -5.36 18.20 -0.37
N ASP A 422 -4.26 17.66 0.15
CA ASP A 422 -3.48 18.21 1.27
C ASP A 422 -4.29 18.41 2.58
N ILE A 423 -5.43 17.70 2.72
CA ILE A 423 -6.28 17.77 3.91
C ILE A 423 -5.66 16.94 5.02
N SER A 424 -5.27 17.61 6.09
CA SER A 424 -4.85 16.93 7.31
C SER A 424 -6.03 16.25 7.99
N LEU A 425 -5.96 14.94 8.12
CA LEU A 425 -6.81 14.14 8.99
C LEU A 425 -6.02 13.67 10.21
N SER A 426 -6.76 13.38 11.27
CA SER A 426 -6.28 12.72 12.48
C SER A 426 -6.66 11.24 12.39
N LEU A 427 -5.70 10.33 12.52
CA LEU A 427 -5.89 8.87 12.46
C LEU A 427 -5.37 8.22 13.74
N SER A 428 -6.21 7.41 14.38
CA SER A 428 -5.80 6.47 15.42
C SER A 428 -6.28 5.05 15.13
N ALA A 429 -5.74 4.09 15.86
CA ALA A 429 -6.01 2.66 15.74
C ALA A 429 -6.51 2.07 17.06
N SER A 430 -7.30 1.00 17.00
CA SER A 430 -7.81 0.28 18.20
C SER A 430 -6.70 -0.47 18.96
N ASN A 431 -5.61 -0.80 18.29
CA ASN A 431 -4.41 -1.44 18.82
C ASN A 431 -3.19 -0.81 18.14
N ARG A 432 -2.00 -0.90 18.76
CA ARG A 432 -0.75 -0.52 18.11
C ARG A 432 -0.44 -1.48 16.96
N CYS A 433 -0.42 -0.98 15.73
CA CYS A 433 -0.16 -1.78 14.53
C CYS A 433 0.75 -1.06 13.53
N ALA A 434 1.30 -1.83 12.61
CA ALA A 434 2.15 -1.34 11.52
C ALA A 434 1.34 -1.31 10.21
N VAL A 435 1.33 -0.15 9.55
CA VAL A 435 0.60 0.10 8.29
C VAL A 435 1.46 0.91 7.32
N TYR A 436 1.20 0.77 6.02
CA TYR A 436 1.72 1.71 5.02
C TYR A 436 0.63 2.73 4.71
N ILE A 437 0.95 4.03 4.83
CA ILE A 437 0.04 5.14 4.52
C ILE A 437 0.69 5.96 3.42
N ASN A 438 0.12 5.92 2.21
CA ASN A 438 0.70 6.56 1.02
C ASN A 438 2.20 6.21 0.85
N ASP A 439 2.50 4.90 0.87
CA ASP A 439 3.82 4.25 0.72
C ASP A 439 4.85 4.44 1.84
N LEU A 440 4.57 5.30 2.83
CA LEU A 440 5.40 5.41 4.02
C LEU A 440 4.90 4.45 5.11
N TYR A 441 5.84 3.77 5.77
CA TYR A 441 5.55 2.93 6.92
C TYR A 441 5.20 3.79 8.14
N TYR A 442 4.15 3.44 8.86
CA TYR A 442 3.75 4.05 10.13
C TYR A 442 3.45 2.98 11.17
N VAL A 443 3.87 3.25 12.40
CA VAL A 443 3.29 2.64 13.60
C VAL A 443 2.18 3.57 14.08
N VAL A 444 0.96 3.04 14.18
CA VAL A 444 -0.24 3.78 14.61
C VAL A 444 -0.83 3.08 15.83
N ASP A 445 -1.20 3.85 16.85
CA ASP A 445 -1.87 3.35 18.05
C ASP A 445 -3.07 4.23 18.44
N ASN A 446 -3.48 4.20 19.71
CA ASN A 446 -4.62 4.97 20.19
C ASN A 446 -4.34 6.48 20.32
N ILE A 447 -3.08 6.92 20.23
CA ILE A 447 -2.68 8.32 20.14
C ILE A 447 -2.79 8.75 18.66
N PRO A 448 -3.67 9.70 18.30
CA PRO A 448 -3.87 10.03 16.91
C PRO A 448 -2.66 10.71 16.26
N ILE A 449 -2.26 10.22 15.09
CA ILE A 449 -1.26 10.86 14.23
C ILE A 449 -1.94 11.76 13.19
N HIS A 450 -1.19 12.72 12.65
CA HIS A 450 -1.65 13.54 11.52
C HIS A 450 -1.16 12.97 10.20
N ILE A 451 -2.09 12.77 9.27
CA ILE A 451 -1.86 12.27 7.91
C ILE A 451 -2.52 13.23 6.91
N GLN A 452 -2.07 13.25 5.66
CA GLN A 452 -2.61 14.16 4.64
C GLN A 452 -3.14 13.39 3.43
N SER A 453 -4.23 13.89 2.85
CA SER A 453 -4.69 13.42 1.54
C SER A 453 -3.68 13.79 0.45
N ASN A 454 -3.44 12.86 -0.47
CA ASN A 454 -2.59 13.09 -1.63
C ASN A 454 -3.25 14.06 -2.63
N ALA A 455 -2.58 14.31 -3.76
CA ALA A 455 -3.08 15.20 -4.81
C ALA A 455 -4.45 14.79 -5.41
N LEU A 456 -4.86 13.52 -5.30
CA LEU A 456 -6.19 13.01 -5.67
C LEU A 456 -7.22 13.09 -4.52
N GLY A 457 -6.92 13.81 -3.45
CA GLY A 457 -7.77 13.85 -2.26
C GLY A 457 -7.98 12.49 -1.63
N SER A 458 -6.96 11.62 -1.65
CA SER A 458 -7.06 10.24 -1.17
C SER A 458 -5.96 9.88 -0.16
N ILE A 459 -6.30 8.96 0.76
CA ILE A 459 -5.35 8.32 1.66
C ILE A 459 -5.55 6.82 1.55
N THR A 460 -4.49 6.08 1.21
CA THR A 460 -4.51 4.62 1.18
C THR A 460 -3.73 4.08 2.37
N ILE A 461 -4.40 3.30 3.22
CA ILE A 461 -3.84 2.60 4.38
C ILE A 461 -3.78 1.10 4.06
N ILE A 462 -2.59 0.50 4.12
CA ILE A 462 -2.34 -0.93 3.86
C ILE A 462 -1.84 -1.58 5.15
N GLU A 463 -2.66 -2.43 5.75
CA GLU A 463 -2.29 -3.28 6.89
C GLU A 463 -1.96 -4.68 6.41
N ALA A 464 -0.71 -5.13 6.58
CA ALA A 464 -0.30 -6.49 6.24
C ALA A 464 -0.85 -7.50 7.26
N THR A 465 -1.48 -8.58 6.80
CA THR A 465 -2.00 -9.64 7.68
C THR A 465 -1.87 -11.04 7.07
N GLY A 466 -1.43 -12.00 7.89
CA GLY A 466 -1.43 -13.43 7.55
C GLY A 466 -2.69 -14.16 7.99
N THR A 467 -3.67 -13.47 8.57
CA THR A 467 -4.87 -14.05 9.19
C THR A 467 -6.14 -13.34 8.70
N LEU A 468 -7.29 -13.63 9.31
CA LEU A 468 -8.53 -12.88 9.07
C LEU A 468 -8.63 -11.59 9.91
N THR A 469 -7.73 -11.37 10.87
CA THR A 469 -7.78 -10.17 11.72
C THR A 469 -6.98 -9.02 11.13
N GLY A 470 -7.47 -7.81 11.41
CA GLY A 470 -6.84 -6.53 11.13
C GLY A 470 -7.27 -5.53 12.21
N THR A 471 -7.02 -4.25 11.98
CA THR A 471 -7.20 -3.20 12.99
C THR A 471 -8.38 -2.29 12.66
N THR A 472 -9.11 -1.85 13.68
CA THR A 472 -10.15 -0.83 13.52
C THR A 472 -9.52 0.56 13.61
N PHE A 473 -9.77 1.40 12.61
CA PHE A 473 -9.21 2.75 12.53
C PHE A 473 -10.27 3.81 12.87
N THR A 474 -9.86 4.89 13.53
CA THR A 474 -10.70 6.05 13.80
C THR A 474 -10.10 7.27 13.11
N VAL A 475 -10.90 7.91 12.25
CA VAL A 475 -10.49 9.05 11.41
C VAL A 475 -11.30 10.29 11.80
N SER A 476 -10.66 11.44 11.94
CA SER A 476 -11.32 12.70 12.26
C SER A 476 -10.70 13.88 11.52
N THR A 477 -11.55 14.84 11.12
CA THR A 477 -11.14 16.15 10.59
C THR A 477 -10.83 17.17 11.70
N GLY A 478 -10.91 16.75 12.98
CA GLY A 478 -10.82 17.65 14.15
C GLY A 478 -12.12 18.39 14.46
N SER A 479 -13.10 18.43 13.54
CA SER A 479 -14.40 19.06 13.73
C SER A 479 -15.54 18.17 13.23
N GLY A 480 -16.34 17.63 14.17
CA GLY A 480 -17.46 16.73 13.87
C GLY A 480 -17.32 15.38 14.58
N SER A 481 -18.21 14.44 14.27
CA SER A 481 -18.09 13.06 14.76
C SER A 481 -16.97 12.33 14.02
N PRO A 482 -16.12 11.55 14.72
CA PRO A 482 -15.11 10.72 14.06
C PRO A 482 -15.76 9.58 13.26
N LEU A 483 -15.12 9.18 12.17
CA LEU A 483 -15.48 8.03 11.36
C LEU A 483 -14.70 6.81 11.87
N VAL A 484 -15.42 5.77 12.32
CA VAL A 484 -14.83 4.47 12.67
C VAL A 484 -14.88 3.55 11.47
N ILE A 485 -13.73 2.95 11.11
CA ILE A 485 -13.56 2.09 9.95
C ILE A 485 -13.10 0.71 10.44
N ASN A 486 -13.98 -0.28 10.34
CA ASN A 486 -13.65 -1.68 10.59
C ASN A 486 -13.47 -2.41 9.24
N PRO A 487 -12.23 -2.70 8.81
CA PRO A 487 -11.98 -3.33 7.51
C PRO A 487 -12.38 -4.83 7.48
N MET A 488 -12.56 -5.46 8.65
CA MET A 488 -12.91 -6.87 8.78
C MET A 488 -14.41 -7.16 8.55
N GLU A 489 -15.29 -6.17 8.72
CA GLU A 489 -16.75 -6.37 8.77
C GLU A 489 -17.29 -7.13 7.55
N LYS A 490 -16.99 -6.67 6.33
CA LYS A 490 -17.50 -7.29 5.09
C LYS A 490 -16.96 -8.73 4.90
N PRO A 491 -15.64 -9.00 5.01
CA PRO A 491 -15.12 -10.37 5.06
C PRO A 491 -15.75 -11.26 6.13
N PHE A 492 -15.89 -10.76 7.36
CA PHE A 492 -16.44 -11.53 8.46
C PHE A 492 -17.91 -11.89 8.21
N LYS A 493 -18.76 -10.91 7.84
CA LYS A 493 -20.17 -11.17 7.54
C LYS A 493 -20.35 -12.15 6.36
N LYS A 494 -19.44 -12.16 5.37
CA LYS A 494 -19.43 -13.16 4.29
C LYS A 494 -19.17 -14.59 4.81
N LEU A 495 -18.31 -14.75 5.83
CA LEU A 495 -18.01 -16.04 6.46
C LEU A 495 -19.13 -16.47 7.42
N ALA A 496 -19.59 -15.57 8.29
CA ALA A 496 -20.67 -15.82 9.24
C ALA A 496 -22.00 -16.19 8.54
N ALA A 497 -22.21 -15.73 7.30
CA ALA A 497 -23.36 -16.11 6.48
C ALA A 497 -23.37 -17.60 6.06
N LEU A 498 -22.28 -18.36 6.23
CA LEU A 498 -22.20 -19.81 5.97
C LEU A 498 -22.77 -20.65 7.13
N ASP A 499 -23.92 -20.20 7.64
CA ASP A 499 -24.65 -20.71 8.81
C ASP A 499 -25.46 -22.00 8.57
N THR A 500 -25.31 -22.67 7.42
CA THR A 500 -25.93 -23.98 7.13
C THR A 500 -24.98 -24.94 6.41
N PRO A 501 -25.17 -26.26 6.55
CA PRO A 501 -24.40 -27.26 5.80
C PRO A 501 -24.43 -27.08 4.28
N ASP A 502 -25.59 -26.69 3.72
CA ASP A 502 -25.72 -26.50 2.26
C ASP A 502 -24.93 -25.29 1.76
N LYS A 503 -24.90 -24.20 2.53
CA LYS A 503 -24.06 -23.02 2.23
C LYS A 503 -22.58 -23.38 2.30
N LEU A 504 -22.16 -24.15 3.30
CA LEU A 504 -20.77 -24.64 3.41
C LEU A 504 -20.38 -25.58 2.25
N ARG A 505 -21.28 -26.47 1.81
CA ARG A 505 -21.05 -27.38 0.67
C ARG A 505 -20.99 -26.65 -0.67
N THR A 506 -21.69 -25.53 -0.81
CA THR A 506 -21.75 -24.73 -2.06
C THR A 506 -20.74 -23.59 -2.10
N ALA A 507 -20.09 -23.24 -0.98
CA ALA A 507 -19.05 -22.22 -0.92
C ALA A 507 -17.83 -22.58 -1.78
N GLN A 508 -17.43 -21.66 -2.65
CA GLN A 508 -16.26 -21.78 -3.52
C GLN A 508 -15.31 -20.58 -3.33
N SER A 509 -14.04 -20.88 -3.11
CA SER A 509 -12.91 -19.97 -3.27
C SER A 509 -12.34 -20.05 -4.69
N ARG A 510 -11.26 -19.32 -4.98
CA ARG A 510 -10.42 -19.54 -6.17
C ARG A 510 -9.04 -20.05 -5.77
N ASP A 511 -8.44 -20.90 -6.61
CA ASP A 511 -7.04 -21.31 -6.46
C ASP A 511 -6.06 -20.19 -6.88
N ASP A 512 -4.75 -20.43 -6.74
CA ASP A 512 -3.70 -19.47 -7.11
C ASP A 512 -3.66 -19.16 -8.63
N LYS A 513 -4.43 -19.88 -9.45
CA LYS A 513 -4.59 -19.66 -10.91
C LYS A 513 -5.97 -19.12 -11.28
N GLY A 514 -6.80 -18.77 -10.29
CA GLY A 514 -8.14 -18.24 -10.49
C GLY A 514 -9.25 -19.29 -10.72
N ASN A 515 -8.96 -20.59 -10.71
CA ASN A 515 -9.98 -21.64 -10.93
C ASN A 515 -10.89 -21.80 -9.70
N PRO A 516 -12.19 -22.08 -9.86
CA PRO A 516 -13.07 -22.38 -8.73
C PRO A 516 -12.59 -23.59 -7.92
N LYS A 517 -12.54 -23.44 -6.60
CA LYS A 517 -12.16 -24.48 -5.63
C LYS A 517 -13.20 -24.52 -4.51
N SER A 518 -13.77 -25.68 -4.20
CA SER A 518 -14.67 -25.83 -3.04
C SER A 518 -13.95 -25.47 -1.75
N LEU A 519 -14.58 -24.64 -0.91
CA LEU A 519 -14.03 -24.19 0.37
C LEU A 519 -13.93 -25.33 1.39
N VAL A 520 -14.85 -26.30 1.32
CA VAL A 520 -14.89 -27.49 2.17
C VAL A 520 -14.81 -28.75 1.29
N ALA A 521 -14.11 -29.78 1.76
CA ALA A 521 -13.99 -31.04 1.05
C ALA A 521 -15.34 -31.75 0.88
N SER A 522 -15.57 -32.36 -0.28
CA SER A 522 -16.85 -33.01 -0.61
C SER A 522 -17.21 -34.19 0.30
N ASN A 523 -16.20 -34.85 0.87
CA ASN A 523 -16.34 -35.99 1.79
C ASN A 523 -16.51 -35.60 3.27
N THR A 524 -16.64 -34.31 3.60
CA THR A 524 -16.92 -33.85 4.96
C THR A 524 -18.30 -34.33 5.44
N SER A 525 -18.37 -34.82 6.68
CA SER A 525 -19.59 -35.33 7.31
C SER A 525 -20.60 -34.22 7.59
N ASP A 526 -21.89 -34.55 7.53
CA ASP A 526 -22.96 -33.59 7.84
C ASP A 526 -22.90 -33.08 9.28
N ASP A 527 -22.41 -33.88 10.22
CA ASP A 527 -22.33 -33.47 11.62
C ASP A 527 -21.20 -32.44 11.85
N ASN A 528 -20.05 -32.58 11.18
CA ASN A 528 -19.01 -31.55 11.20
C ASN A 528 -19.50 -30.25 10.53
N LEU A 529 -20.25 -30.36 9.43
CA LEU A 529 -20.85 -29.20 8.77
C LEU A 529 -21.89 -28.49 9.64
N LYS A 530 -22.75 -29.24 10.35
CA LYS A 530 -23.70 -28.65 11.32
C LYS A 530 -22.99 -27.95 12.47
N ALA A 531 -21.91 -28.53 12.99
CA ALA A 531 -21.10 -27.93 14.05
C ALA A 531 -20.47 -26.60 13.59
N VAL A 532 -19.81 -26.60 12.43
CA VAL A 532 -19.23 -25.39 11.82
C VAL A 532 -20.30 -24.33 11.54
N ALA A 533 -21.40 -24.70 10.91
CA ALA A 533 -22.53 -23.81 10.63
C ALA A 533 -23.09 -23.15 11.90
N SER A 534 -23.27 -23.94 12.97
CA SER A 534 -23.77 -23.44 14.26
C SER A 534 -22.75 -22.51 14.93
N ALA A 535 -21.47 -22.83 14.88
CA ALA A 535 -20.40 -22.00 15.42
C ALA A 535 -20.28 -20.66 14.66
N LEU A 536 -20.40 -20.67 13.33
CA LEU A 536 -20.41 -19.45 12.51
C LEU A 536 -21.63 -18.55 12.81
N ALA A 537 -22.81 -19.14 13.00
CA ALA A 537 -24.00 -18.40 13.43
C ALA A 537 -23.83 -17.77 14.82
N ASN A 538 -23.16 -18.47 15.74
CA ASN A 538 -22.86 -17.96 17.08
C ASN A 538 -21.79 -16.85 17.07
N LEU A 539 -20.72 -17.01 16.27
CA LEU A 539 -19.75 -15.94 16.04
C LEU A 539 -20.42 -14.70 15.41
N GLY A 540 -21.39 -14.89 14.52
CA GLY A 540 -22.19 -13.80 13.95
C GLY A 540 -22.89 -12.93 15.02
N LYS A 541 -23.49 -13.57 16.05
CA LYS A 541 -24.11 -12.88 17.19
C LYS A 541 -23.08 -12.23 18.11
N SER A 542 -22.00 -12.96 18.43
CA SER A 542 -20.90 -12.48 19.26
C SER A 542 -20.26 -11.22 18.68
N TYR A 543 -20.11 -11.16 17.34
CA TYR A 543 -19.64 -9.98 16.63
C TYR A 543 -20.58 -8.77 16.81
N ASP A 544 -21.89 -8.97 16.65
CA ASP A 544 -22.87 -7.89 16.76
C ASP A 544 -22.93 -7.32 18.19
N GLN A 545 -22.70 -8.15 19.20
CA GLN A 545 -22.56 -7.72 20.59
C GLN A 545 -21.23 -6.98 20.83
N ALA A 546 -20.08 -7.56 20.46
CA ALA A 546 -18.75 -6.97 20.63
C ALA A 546 -18.53 -5.67 19.82
N ASN A 547 -19.34 -5.42 18.79
CA ASN A 547 -19.36 -4.18 18.02
C ASN A 547 -20.33 -3.12 18.59
N SER A 548 -21.22 -3.50 19.52
CA SER A 548 -22.23 -2.62 20.15
C SER A 548 -21.89 -2.23 21.59
N GLU A 549 -21.09 -3.05 22.29
CA GLU A 549 -20.74 -2.88 23.70
C GLU A 549 -19.22 -2.67 23.85
N PRO A 550 -18.75 -1.87 24.81
CA PRO A 550 -17.32 -1.76 25.10
C PRO A 550 -16.77 -3.11 25.63
N PRO A 551 -15.49 -3.44 25.38
CA PRO A 551 -14.93 -4.72 25.82
C PRO A 551 -15.09 -4.94 27.32
N MET A 552 -15.50 -6.15 27.70
CA MET A 552 -15.52 -6.55 29.10
C MET A 552 -14.09 -6.58 29.64
N ALA A 553 -13.84 -5.91 30.76
CA ALA A 553 -12.52 -5.90 31.40
C ALA A 553 -12.23 -7.25 32.11
N VAL A 554 -11.97 -8.31 31.33
CA VAL A 554 -11.64 -9.64 31.85
C VAL A 554 -10.14 -9.69 32.18
N ALA A 555 -9.81 -9.36 33.43
CA ALA A 555 -8.45 -9.46 33.92
C ALA A 555 -7.99 -10.94 33.94
N ALA A 556 -7.06 -11.30 33.04
CA ALA A 556 -6.62 -12.68 32.77
C ALA A 556 -5.68 -13.28 33.85
N PHE A 557 -6.02 -13.13 35.13
CA PHE A 557 -5.17 -13.46 36.29
C PHE A 557 -5.68 -14.66 37.13
N ALA A 558 -6.51 -15.54 36.57
CA ALA A 558 -7.10 -16.65 37.34
C ALA A 558 -7.10 -17.98 36.57
N SER A 559 -6.27 -18.92 37.01
CA SER A 559 -6.43 -20.33 36.68
C SER A 559 -7.28 -21.03 37.75
N VAL A 560 -8.30 -21.78 37.32
CA VAL A 560 -9.07 -22.69 38.18
C VAL A 560 -8.99 -24.08 37.56
N ASN A 561 -8.45 -25.05 38.32
CA ASN A 561 -8.33 -26.44 37.93
C ASN A 561 -9.26 -27.31 38.80
N VAL A 562 -10.29 -27.94 38.22
CA VAL A 562 -11.05 -29.04 38.84
C VAL A 562 -11.41 -30.10 37.79
N SER A 563 -11.42 -31.38 38.18
CA SER A 563 -11.51 -32.54 37.28
C SER A 563 -12.91 -32.79 36.68
N ALA A 564 -12.92 -33.48 35.52
CA ALA A 564 -14.01 -33.51 34.55
C ALA A 564 -15.31 -34.27 34.92
N THR A 565 -16.44 -33.73 34.45
CA THR A 565 -17.64 -34.44 33.94
C THR A 565 -18.40 -33.47 32.98
N PRO A 566 -19.53 -33.80 32.28
CA PRO A 566 -19.88 -33.10 31.04
C PRO A 566 -20.38 -31.65 31.20
N MET A 567 -19.76 -30.74 30.42
CA MET A 567 -20.17 -29.37 30.09
C MET A 567 -20.78 -28.54 31.23
N ASN A 568 -19.93 -28.15 32.18
CA ASN A 568 -20.16 -26.98 33.02
C ASN A 568 -19.08 -25.94 32.70
N VAL A 569 -19.47 -24.72 32.29
CA VAL A 569 -18.54 -23.67 31.84
C VAL A 569 -17.60 -23.20 32.97
N GLY A 570 -18.02 -23.39 34.23
CA GLY A 570 -17.23 -23.04 35.42
C GLY A 570 -15.96 -23.87 35.64
N ASP A 571 -15.90 -25.09 35.10
CA ASP A 571 -14.78 -26.02 35.34
C ASP A 571 -13.66 -25.92 34.28
N ALA A 572 -13.83 -25.05 33.26
CA ALA A 572 -12.87 -24.88 32.17
C ALA A 572 -11.75 -23.87 32.50
N ILE A 573 -10.52 -24.25 32.14
CA ILE A 573 -9.30 -23.46 32.35
C ILE A 573 -9.38 -22.17 31.52
N ALA A 574 -9.45 -21.02 32.20
CA ALA A 574 -9.45 -19.72 31.52
C ALA A 574 -8.05 -19.38 30.99
N VAL A 575 -7.98 -18.98 29.72
CA VAL A 575 -6.76 -18.57 29.02
C VAL A 575 -7.05 -17.41 28.07
N ALA A 576 -6.00 -16.69 27.67
CA ALA A 576 -6.10 -15.65 26.65
C ALA A 576 -6.48 -16.25 25.28
N ALA A 577 -7.31 -15.53 24.52
CA ALA A 577 -7.78 -15.98 23.19
C ALA A 577 -6.60 -16.18 22.23
N GLY A 578 -5.68 -15.22 22.18
CA GLY A 578 -4.51 -15.29 21.30
C GLY A 578 -3.57 -16.44 21.62
N ASP A 579 -3.35 -16.74 22.90
CA ASP A 579 -2.47 -17.84 23.32
C ASP A 579 -3.05 -19.19 22.91
N LEU A 580 -4.36 -19.37 23.11
CA LEU A 580 -5.08 -20.57 22.71
C LEU A 580 -5.07 -20.74 21.19
N PHE A 581 -5.28 -19.65 20.44
CA PHE A 581 -5.19 -19.66 18.98
C PHE A 581 -3.77 -19.99 18.49
N ASN A 582 -2.73 -19.40 19.09
CA ASN A 582 -1.34 -19.71 18.74
C ASN A 582 -0.95 -21.15 19.10
N TRP A 583 -1.44 -21.70 20.22
CA TRP A 583 -1.21 -23.11 20.54
C TRP A 583 -1.87 -24.04 19.51
N LEU A 584 -3.08 -23.72 19.04
CA LEU A 584 -3.76 -24.49 17.99
C LEU A 584 -3.00 -24.51 16.64
N LYS A 585 -2.18 -23.48 16.34
CA LYS A 585 -1.27 -23.48 15.16
C LYS A 585 -0.25 -24.62 15.17
N SER A 586 0.02 -25.26 16.32
CA SER A 586 0.87 -26.46 16.40
C SER A 586 0.27 -27.71 15.74
N GLY A 587 -1.01 -27.68 15.35
CA GLY A 587 -1.72 -28.85 14.83
C GLY A 587 -2.16 -29.83 15.92
N VAL A 588 -2.19 -29.40 17.19
CA VAL A 588 -2.73 -30.20 18.30
C VAL A 588 -4.19 -30.61 18.02
N GLN A 589 -4.52 -31.87 18.32
CA GLN A 589 -5.88 -32.37 18.11
C GLN A 589 -6.83 -31.74 19.13
N ALA A 590 -7.81 -30.99 18.61
CA ALA A 590 -8.75 -30.23 19.41
C ALA A 590 -10.19 -30.36 18.88
N ILE A 591 -11.16 -30.25 19.79
CA ILE A 591 -12.58 -30.01 19.47
C ILE A 591 -12.90 -28.56 19.88
N VAL A 592 -13.53 -27.81 18.98
CA VAL A 592 -13.82 -26.38 19.11
C VAL A 592 -15.33 -26.15 19.16
N GLU A 593 -15.78 -25.36 20.13
CA GLU A 593 -17.17 -24.92 20.28
C GLU A 593 -17.23 -23.42 20.59
N VAL A 594 -18.30 -22.75 20.16
CA VAL A 594 -18.57 -21.33 20.47
C VAL A 594 -19.93 -21.25 21.16
N ILE A 595 -19.93 -20.84 22.41
CA ILE A 595 -21.12 -20.84 23.29
C ILE A 595 -21.31 -19.49 23.98
N GLU A 596 -22.56 -19.14 24.24
CA GLU A 596 -22.94 -18.04 25.14
C GLU A 596 -23.11 -18.61 26.55
N ASP A 597 -22.46 -18.03 27.56
CA ASP A 597 -22.78 -18.31 28.95
C ASP A 597 -24.08 -17.58 29.33
N ALA A 598 -25.17 -18.34 29.45
CA ALA A 598 -26.49 -17.83 29.79
C ALA A 598 -26.59 -17.11 31.15
N ALA A 599 -25.58 -17.21 32.03
CA ALA A 599 -25.52 -16.48 33.29
C ALA A 599 -24.87 -15.09 33.18
N THR A 600 -23.96 -14.90 32.21
CA THR A 600 -23.17 -13.67 32.04
C THR A 600 -23.41 -12.96 30.71
N SER A 601 -24.05 -13.61 29.75
CA SER A 601 -24.11 -13.23 28.32
C SER A 601 -22.73 -12.98 27.69
N ALA A 602 -21.68 -13.60 28.25
CA ALA A 602 -20.35 -13.61 27.67
C ALA A 602 -20.24 -14.74 26.64
N TRP A 603 -19.66 -14.44 25.48
CA TRP A 603 -19.32 -15.44 24.48
C TRP A 603 -17.98 -16.09 24.81
N HIS A 604 -17.95 -17.42 24.78
CA HIS A 604 -16.76 -18.21 25.05
C HIS A 604 -16.38 -19.07 23.85
N PHE A 605 -15.09 -19.03 23.53
CA PHE A 605 -14.43 -19.98 22.65
C PHE A 605 -13.90 -21.14 23.49
N ILE A 606 -14.46 -22.33 23.30
CA ILE A 606 -14.16 -23.53 24.10
C ILE A 606 -13.32 -24.49 23.27
N VAL A 607 -12.24 -25.01 23.86
CA VAL A 607 -11.31 -25.93 23.22
C VAL A 607 -11.04 -27.12 24.13
N ARG A 608 -11.35 -28.33 23.66
CA ARG A 608 -10.98 -29.58 24.33
C ARG A 608 -9.71 -30.15 23.70
N ILE A 609 -8.64 -30.27 24.49
CA ILE A 609 -7.37 -30.91 24.12
C ILE A 609 -7.11 -32.05 25.09
N GLY A 610 -7.19 -33.29 24.60
CA GLY A 610 -7.18 -34.48 25.45
C GLY A 610 -8.33 -34.47 26.45
N GLU A 611 -8.02 -34.65 27.72
CA GLU A 611 -9.01 -34.63 28.82
C GLU A 611 -9.35 -33.21 29.32
N GLN A 612 -8.51 -32.22 28.99
CA GLN A 612 -8.64 -30.84 29.49
C GLN A 612 -9.54 -29.97 28.60
N VAL A 613 -10.19 -28.99 29.22
CA VAL A 613 -11.05 -28.01 28.54
C VAL A 613 -10.53 -26.61 28.87
N TYR A 614 -10.21 -25.87 27.82
CA TYR A 614 -9.77 -24.48 27.87
C TYR A 614 -10.90 -23.58 27.39
N ARG A 615 -11.00 -22.37 27.95
CA ARG A 615 -11.92 -21.33 27.51
C ARG A 615 -11.22 -19.99 27.36
N ALA A 616 -11.56 -19.27 26.31
CA ALA A 616 -11.25 -17.85 26.13
C ALA A 616 -12.55 -17.06 25.97
N VAL A 617 -12.53 -15.78 26.33
CA VAL A 617 -13.66 -14.85 26.11
C VAL A 617 -13.55 -14.23 24.72
N LEU A 618 -14.68 -13.99 24.07
CA LEU A 618 -14.80 -13.29 22.79
C LEU A 618 -15.51 -11.94 23.01
N ASP A 619 -14.80 -11.00 23.61
CA ASP A 619 -15.27 -9.66 24.03
C ASP A 619 -14.78 -8.51 23.13
N THR A 620 -13.96 -8.82 22.13
CA THR A 620 -13.44 -7.88 21.13
C THR A 620 -13.74 -8.40 19.73
N VAL A 621 -14.01 -7.48 18.79
CA VAL A 621 -14.28 -7.84 17.38
C VAL A 621 -13.13 -8.65 16.78
N ASP A 622 -11.88 -8.26 17.06
CA ASP A 622 -10.68 -8.96 16.60
C ASP A 622 -10.68 -10.43 17.05
N ALA A 623 -11.00 -10.71 18.33
CA ALA A 623 -11.06 -12.07 18.88
C ALA A 623 -12.16 -12.91 18.22
N VAL A 624 -13.35 -12.33 17.98
CA VAL A 624 -14.45 -13.00 17.28
C VAL A 624 -14.07 -13.36 15.84
N VAL A 625 -13.39 -12.45 15.13
CA VAL A 625 -12.90 -12.70 13.77
C VAL A 625 -11.79 -13.75 13.76
N GLY A 626 -10.87 -13.71 14.72
CA GLY A 626 -9.79 -14.69 14.87
C GLY A 626 -10.28 -16.12 15.16
N ALA A 627 -11.41 -16.26 15.86
CA ALA A 627 -12.01 -17.56 16.14
C ALA A 627 -12.46 -18.33 14.88
N VAL A 628 -12.73 -17.64 13.76
CA VAL A 628 -13.24 -18.23 12.52
C VAL A 628 -12.28 -19.26 11.92
N GLU A 629 -10.96 -19.01 11.97
CA GLU A 629 -9.93 -19.94 11.50
C GLU A 629 -10.08 -21.33 12.16
N TRP A 630 -10.27 -21.33 13.47
CA TRP A 630 -10.33 -22.55 14.29
C TRP A 630 -11.65 -23.30 14.14
N VAL A 631 -12.74 -22.59 13.88
CA VAL A 631 -14.02 -23.20 13.49
C VAL A 631 -13.88 -23.96 12.17
N PHE A 632 -13.25 -23.36 11.14
CA PHE A 632 -13.00 -24.03 9.85
C PHE A 632 -11.98 -25.18 9.93
N ASN A 633 -11.06 -25.17 10.88
CA ASN A 633 -10.14 -26.29 11.10
C ASN A 633 -10.86 -27.61 11.49
N ALA A 634 -12.08 -27.55 12.06
CA ALA A 634 -12.91 -28.74 12.31
C ALA A 634 -13.35 -29.48 11.02
N VAL A 635 -13.37 -28.79 9.87
CA VAL A 635 -13.59 -29.35 8.53
C VAL A 635 -12.33 -29.37 7.67
N LYS A 636 -11.16 -29.13 8.28
CA LYS A 636 -9.81 -29.15 7.67
C LYS A 636 -9.64 -28.15 6.51
N THR A 637 -10.39 -27.06 6.50
CA THR A 637 -10.18 -25.95 5.56
C THR A 637 -9.03 -25.08 6.06
N ALA A 638 -7.96 -24.97 5.28
CA ALA A 638 -6.79 -24.19 5.65
C ALA A 638 -7.06 -22.67 5.60
N ILE A 639 -6.43 -21.90 6.48
CA ILE A 639 -6.57 -20.43 6.55
C ILE A 639 -6.36 -19.72 5.20
N LYS A 640 -5.42 -20.19 4.37
CA LYS A 640 -5.20 -19.66 3.00
C LYS A 640 -6.48 -19.75 2.13
N ASP A 641 -7.24 -20.84 2.24
CA ASP A 641 -8.47 -21.02 1.46
C ASP A 641 -9.62 -20.13 1.97
N ILE A 642 -9.66 -19.89 3.29
CA ILE A 642 -10.61 -18.95 3.90
C ILE A 642 -10.29 -17.51 3.48
N ILE A 643 -9.00 -17.12 3.51
CA ILE A 643 -8.54 -15.83 3.00
C ILE A 643 -8.91 -15.69 1.52
N LYS A 644 -8.59 -16.67 0.66
CA LYS A 644 -8.96 -16.66 -0.78
C LYS A 644 -10.47 -16.63 -1.02
N PHE A 645 -11.31 -17.05 -0.06
CA PHE A 645 -12.76 -16.91 -0.13
C PHE A 645 -13.24 -15.48 0.16
N VAL A 646 -12.55 -14.71 1.02
CA VAL A 646 -12.93 -13.33 1.38
C VAL A 646 -12.07 -12.24 0.72
N GLU A 647 -10.97 -12.62 0.09
CA GLU A 647 -10.13 -11.73 -0.72
C GLU A 647 -10.92 -11.16 -1.89
N PHE A 648 -10.64 -9.91 -2.25
CA PHE A 648 -11.08 -9.37 -3.53
C PHE A 648 -10.32 -10.09 -4.65
N LEU A 649 -11.05 -10.90 -5.40
CA LEU A 649 -10.50 -11.66 -6.52
C LEU A 649 -10.54 -10.78 -7.77
N PHE A 650 -9.39 -10.19 -8.08
CA PHE A 650 -9.15 -9.57 -9.38
C PHE A 650 -9.34 -10.63 -10.46
N GLU A 651 -10.38 -10.48 -11.27
CA GLU A 651 -10.66 -11.38 -12.39
C GLU A 651 -9.75 -11.00 -13.56
N TRP A 652 -8.45 -11.27 -13.38
CA TRP A 652 -7.36 -10.75 -14.19
C TRP A 652 -7.51 -11.05 -15.68
N ASP A 653 -8.11 -12.17 -16.08
CA ASP A 653 -8.30 -12.48 -17.49
C ASP A 653 -9.28 -11.53 -18.18
N ASP A 654 -10.25 -11.00 -17.45
CA ASP A 654 -11.21 -10.01 -17.96
C ASP A 654 -10.56 -8.62 -18.03
N ILE A 655 -9.68 -8.31 -17.08
CA ILE A 655 -8.87 -7.09 -17.09
C ILE A 655 -7.84 -7.16 -18.23
N LYS A 656 -7.20 -8.32 -18.47
CA LYS A 656 -6.31 -8.59 -19.61
C LYS A 656 -7.03 -8.37 -20.94
N ARG A 657 -8.25 -8.90 -21.11
CA ARG A 657 -9.04 -8.67 -22.34
C ARG A 657 -9.36 -7.18 -22.52
N THR A 658 -9.80 -6.49 -21.46
CA THR A 658 -10.04 -5.03 -21.50
C THR A 658 -8.79 -4.25 -21.87
N LYS A 659 -7.65 -4.53 -21.23
CA LYS A 659 -6.34 -3.92 -21.53
C LYS A 659 -5.89 -4.21 -22.96
N ASN A 660 -6.11 -5.42 -23.48
CA ASN A 660 -5.69 -5.81 -24.83
C ASN A 660 -6.55 -5.15 -25.91
N VAL A 661 -7.86 -5.02 -25.68
CA VAL A 661 -8.74 -4.20 -26.55
C VAL A 661 -8.28 -2.74 -26.53
N LEU A 662 -8.03 -2.17 -25.34
CA LEU A 662 -7.54 -0.79 -25.21
C LEU A 662 -6.21 -0.57 -25.94
N HIS A 663 -5.18 -1.41 -25.68
CA HIS A 663 -3.89 -1.31 -26.36
C HIS A 663 -4.07 -1.38 -27.88
N ASN A 664 -4.78 -2.41 -28.40
CA ASN A 664 -4.87 -2.60 -29.84
C ASN A 664 -5.65 -1.48 -30.53
N LEU A 665 -6.80 -1.06 -29.98
CA LEU A 665 -7.57 0.05 -30.55
C LEU A 665 -6.81 1.38 -30.47
N THR A 666 -6.13 1.68 -29.37
CA THR A 666 -5.26 2.86 -29.25
C THR A 666 -4.12 2.83 -30.28
N LYS A 667 -3.47 1.67 -30.46
CA LYS A 667 -2.38 1.49 -31.42
C LYS A 667 -2.84 1.65 -32.86
N LEU A 668 -3.97 1.05 -33.24
CA LEU A 668 -4.54 1.20 -34.58
C LEU A 668 -4.98 2.64 -34.85
N PHE A 669 -5.64 3.28 -33.88
CA PHE A 669 -6.06 4.67 -33.98
C PHE A 669 -4.86 5.61 -34.15
N LEU A 670 -3.81 5.49 -33.33
CA LEU A 670 -2.61 6.32 -33.45
C LEU A 670 -1.93 6.16 -34.82
N ASN A 671 -1.83 4.93 -35.36
CA ASN A 671 -1.29 4.73 -36.72
C ASN A 671 -2.19 5.38 -37.78
N HIS A 672 -3.51 5.23 -37.68
CA HIS A 672 -4.46 5.88 -38.59
C HIS A 672 -4.37 7.42 -38.54
N GLN A 673 -4.25 8.02 -37.35
CA GLN A 673 -4.06 9.46 -37.19
C GLN A 673 -2.75 9.95 -37.83
N VAL A 674 -1.70 9.12 -37.91
CA VAL A 674 -0.45 9.47 -38.65
C VAL A 674 -0.67 9.46 -40.16
N ASP A 675 -1.43 8.50 -40.67
CA ASP A 675 -1.72 8.40 -42.11
C ASP A 675 -2.68 9.51 -42.58
N GLU A 676 -3.64 9.98 -41.75
CA GLU A 676 -4.54 11.09 -42.10
C GLU A 676 -3.84 12.47 -42.20
N ILE A 677 -2.64 12.68 -41.62
CA ILE A 677 -1.94 14.00 -41.59
C ILE A 677 -1.87 14.66 -42.97
N GLN A 678 -1.46 13.90 -43.99
CA GLN A 678 -1.25 14.43 -45.35
C GLN A 678 -2.56 14.79 -46.06
N GLU A 679 -3.67 14.15 -45.68
CA GLU A 679 -5.01 14.45 -46.19
C GLU A 679 -5.58 15.70 -45.50
N VAL A 680 -5.40 15.78 -44.18
CA VAL A 680 -5.81 16.90 -43.33
C VAL A 680 -5.17 18.21 -43.78
N LYS A 681 -3.84 18.25 -43.98
CA LYS A 681 -3.12 19.48 -44.38
C LYS A 681 -3.78 20.15 -45.60
N ARG A 682 -4.15 19.34 -46.60
CA ARG A 682 -4.78 19.77 -47.86
C ARG A 682 -6.19 20.35 -47.69
N GLU A 683 -6.94 19.96 -46.66
CA GLU A 683 -8.30 20.47 -46.40
C GLU A 683 -8.31 21.61 -45.35
N PHE A 684 -7.33 21.64 -44.45
CA PHE A 684 -7.16 22.69 -43.43
C PHE A 684 -7.03 24.09 -44.05
N ASP A 685 -6.20 24.24 -45.09
CA ASP A 685 -6.02 25.49 -45.85
C ASP A 685 -7.34 26.07 -46.39
N LYS A 686 -8.22 25.20 -46.91
CA LYS A 686 -9.52 25.60 -47.46
C LYS A 686 -10.47 26.06 -46.36
N MET A 687 -10.32 25.52 -45.15
CA MET A 687 -11.19 25.78 -44.02
C MET A 687 -10.80 27.01 -43.18
N ILE A 688 -9.52 27.38 -43.06
CA ILE A 688 -9.12 28.66 -42.45
C ILE A 688 -9.84 29.84 -43.12
N THR A 689 -9.96 29.81 -44.45
CA THR A 689 -10.69 30.80 -45.24
C THR A 689 -12.20 30.83 -44.93
N SER A 690 -12.78 29.68 -44.60
CA SER A 690 -14.22 29.54 -44.27
C SER A 690 -14.53 29.89 -42.81
N ALA A 691 -13.63 29.56 -41.88
CA ALA A 691 -13.74 29.88 -40.46
C ALA A 691 -13.77 31.40 -40.22
N LYS A 692 -12.96 32.18 -40.97
CA LYS A 692 -12.99 33.66 -40.97
C LYS A 692 -14.38 34.25 -41.26
N GLN A 693 -15.25 33.55 -41.99
CA GLN A 693 -16.62 34.01 -42.26
C GLN A 693 -17.62 33.54 -41.19
N ALA A 694 -17.42 32.36 -40.62
CA ALA A 694 -18.29 31.77 -39.59
C ALA A 694 -18.22 32.51 -38.25
N VAL A 695 -17.01 32.84 -37.78
CA VAL A 695 -16.78 33.53 -36.51
C VAL A 695 -17.50 34.90 -36.46
N ASN A 696 -17.52 35.61 -37.59
CA ASN A 696 -18.24 36.88 -37.74
C ASN A 696 -19.78 36.74 -37.67
N GLY A 697 -20.34 35.56 -37.92
CA GLY A 697 -21.77 35.28 -37.70
C GLY A 697 -22.12 34.93 -36.25
N TRP A 698 -21.15 34.40 -35.50
CA TRP A 698 -21.36 33.88 -34.14
C TRP A 698 -21.32 34.95 -33.04
N ALA A 699 -20.60 36.06 -33.27
CA ALA A 699 -20.51 37.19 -32.34
C ALA A 699 -21.86 37.88 -32.00
N GLY A 700 -22.96 37.53 -32.70
CA GLY A 700 -24.31 38.04 -32.47
C GLY A 700 -25.26 37.14 -31.66
N ILE A 701 -24.85 35.94 -31.25
CA ILE A 701 -25.73 35.00 -30.51
C ILE A 701 -25.75 35.36 -29.02
N SER A 702 -26.83 36.01 -28.57
CA SER A 702 -26.94 36.49 -27.18
C SER A 702 -27.17 35.37 -26.15
N ASP A 703 -27.96 34.35 -26.49
CA ASP A 703 -28.28 33.18 -25.66
C ASP A 703 -28.21 31.89 -26.48
N LEU A 704 -27.61 30.83 -25.93
CA LEU A 704 -27.61 29.47 -26.50
C LEU A 704 -28.89 28.73 -26.09
N PRO A 705 -29.83 28.42 -27.01
CA PRO A 705 -31.10 27.84 -26.62
C PRO A 705 -31.00 26.38 -26.16
N GLY A 706 -31.52 26.10 -24.95
CA GLY A 706 -31.77 24.73 -24.48
C GLY A 706 -30.67 24.08 -23.65
N LEU A 707 -29.82 24.86 -22.96
CA LEU A 707 -28.90 24.37 -21.92
C LEU A 707 -29.56 24.15 -20.54
N GLY A 708 -30.82 24.54 -20.36
CA GLY A 708 -31.57 24.35 -19.11
C GLY A 708 -30.87 24.94 -17.88
N SER A 709 -31.00 24.27 -16.73
CA SER A 709 -30.27 24.61 -15.50
C SER A 709 -28.78 24.23 -15.52
N GLU A 710 -28.28 23.71 -16.65
CA GLU A 710 -26.89 23.25 -16.79
C GLU A 710 -25.98 24.32 -17.41
N GLY A 711 -26.51 25.19 -18.28
CA GLY A 711 -25.77 26.36 -18.79
C GLY A 711 -25.50 27.42 -17.72
N THR A 712 -26.27 27.41 -16.63
CA THR A 712 -26.11 28.30 -15.46
C THR A 712 -25.34 27.65 -14.31
N ALA A 713 -24.90 26.41 -14.47
CA ALA A 713 -24.05 25.74 -13.50
C ALA A 713 -22.66 26.40 -13.46
N THR A 714 -22.05 26.46 -12.27
CA THR A 714 -20.61 26.65 -12.18
C THR A 714 -19.93 25.35 -12.61
N VAL A 715 -18.73 25.47 -13.19
CA VAL A 715 -17.96 24.39 -13.83
C VAL A 715 -17.86 23.11 -12.97
N ASN A 716 -17.89 23.25 -11.65
CA ASN A 716 -17.72 22.17 -10.68
C ASN A 716 -19.01 21.42 -10.26
N SER A 717 -20.21 21.90 -10.59
CA SER A 717 -21.43 21.50 -9.84
C SER A 717 -22.09 20.18 -10.26
N LYS A 718 -21.40 19.33 -11.03
CA LYS A 718 -21.92 18.03 -11.52
C LYS A 718 -20.90 16.88 -11.57
N SER A 719 -19.62 17.16 -11.44
CA SER A 719 -18.59 16.12 -11.34
C SER A 719 -18.72 15.40 -10.00
N THR A 720 -18.80 14.07 -10.01
CA THR A 720 -18.59 13.21 -8.82
C THR A 720 -17.32 12.38 -9.02
N PRO A 721 -16.11 12.95 -8.83
CA PRO A 721 -14.85 12.26 -9.14
C PRO A 721 -14.61 10.99 -8.30
N SER A 722 -15.33 10.85 -7.18
CA SER A 722 -15.27 9.66 -6.31
C SER A 722 -16.10 8.47 -6.82
N ALA A 723 -16.92 8.63 -7.86
CA ALA A 723 -17.76 7.55 -8.39
C ALA A 723 -16.89 6.46 -9.07
N GLY A 724 -16.78 5.29 -8.42
CA GLY A 724 -15.99 4.15 -8.92
C GLY A 724 -14.62 3.97 -8.25
N HIS A 725 -14.16 4.93 -7.43
CA HIS A 725 -12.95 4.76 -6.63
C HIS A 725 -13.14 3.65 -5.58
N SER A 726 -12.19 2.72 -5.53
CA SER A 726 -12.17 1.62 -4.57
C SER A 726 -10.74 1.11 -4.40
N SER A 727 -10.38 0.56 -3.23
CA SER A 727 -9.02 0.05 -2.98
C SER A 727 -8.52 -0.93 -4.05
N PRO A 728 -9.34 -1.87 -4.57
CA PRO A 728 -8.92 -2.72 -5.67
C PRO A 728 -8.78 -1.96 -6.99
N GLY A 729 -9.72 -1.06 -7.31
CA GLY A 729 -9.69 -0.25 -8.53
C GLY A 729 -8.46 0.67 -8.62
N SER A 730 -7.92 1.10 -7.48
CA SER A 730 -6.73 1.96 -7.39
C SER A 730 -5.40 1.21 -7.24
N LEU A 731 -5.35 -0.12 -7.26
CA LEU A 731 -4.12 -0.88 -6.97
C LEU A 731 -2.93 -0.47 -7.86
N LEU A 732 -3.14 -0.44 -9.19
CA LEU A 732 -2.06 -0.13 -10.13
C LEU A 732 -1.74 1.36 -10.17
N SER A 733 -2.73 2.25 -10.04
CA SER A 733 -2.49 3.70 -10.00
C SER A 733 -1.73 4.10 -8.73
N TYR A 734 -2.05 3.51 -7.58
CA TYR A 734 -1.30 3.68 -6.33
C TYR A 734 0.17 3.28 -6.49
N HIS A 735 0.44 2.05 -6.95
CA HIS A 735 1.82 1.58 -7.10
C HIS A 735 2.59 2.34 -8.16
N PHE A 736 1.94 2.73 -9.26
CA PHE A 736 2.52 3.60 -10.27
C PHE A 736 2.88 4.97 -9.70
N GLN A 737 1.99 5.64 -8.97
CA GLN A 737 2.23 6.97 -8.38
C GLN A 737 3.45 6.99 -7.46
N ASN A 738 3.65 5.95 -6.65
CA ASN A 738 4.75 5.92 -5.67
C ASN A 738 6.08 5.39 -6.27
N ASN A 739 6.04 4.52 -7.29
CA ASN A 739 7.22 3.84 -7.83
C ASN A 739 7.70 4.33 -9.20
N ALA A 740 6.90 5.10 -9.96
CA ALA A 740 7.26 5.54 -11.32
C ALA A 740 8.58 6.34 -11.39
N GLN A 741 8.95 7.05 -10.32
CA GLN A 741 10.22 7.76 -10.21
C GLN A 741 11.47 6.87 -10.33
N ASN A 742 11.33 5.55 -10.06
CA ASN A 742 12.40 4.56 -10.13
C ASN A 742 12.38 3.73 -11.43
N ALA A 743 11.68 4.22 -12.46
CA ALA A 743 11.57 3.57 -13.77
C ALA A 743 12.92 3.44 -14.51
N VAL A 744 13.12 2.31 -15.19
CA VAL A 744 14.32 2.05 -16.01
C VAL A 744 13.94 1.39 -17.34
N PHE A 745 14.47 1.89 -18.45
CA PHE A 745 14.33 1.26 -19.78
C PHE A 745 15.16 -0.02 -19.87
N THR A 746 14.60 -1.09 -20.42
CA THR A 746 15.29 -2.40 -20.56
C THR A 746 15.68 -2.76 -22.00
N GLY A 747 15.19 -2.01 -22.99
CA GLY A 747 15.55 -2.16 -24.40
C GLY A 747 16.76 -1.30 -24.85
N PRO A 748 17.43 -1.65 -25.96
CA PRO A 748 18.46 -0.80 -26.56
C PRO A 748 17.85 0.51 -27.07
N SER A 749 18.44 1.65 -26.73
CA SER A 749 17.98 2.97 -27.18
C SER A 749 17.91 3.04 -28.71
N ALA A 750 16.72 3.38 -29.23
CA ALA A 750 16.49 3.57 -30.67
C ALA A 750 17.14 4.86 -31.17
N THR A 751 18.45 4.84 -31.37
CA THR A 751 19.22 5.96 -31.94
C THR A 751 19.21 5.92 -33.47
N SER A 752 18.04 6.13 -34.06
CA SER A 752 17.97 6.59 -35.45
C SER A 752 18.14 8.11 -35.47
N GLU A 753 19.31 8.61 -35.89
CA GLU A 753 19.54 10.05 -36.11
C GLU A 753 18.45 10.60 -37.07
N PRO A 754 17.62 11.56 -36.64
CA PRO A 754 16.67 12.22 -37.54
C PRO A 754 17.41 13.07 -38.59
N PRO A 755 16.81 13.31 -39.77
CA PRO A 755 17.37 14.26 -40.74
C PRO A 755 17.55 15.65 -40.11
N SER A 756 18.70 16.28 -40.34
CA SER A 756 19.21 17.41 -39.55
C SER A 756 18.64 18.80 -39.93
N ASN A 757 17.33 18.93 -40.15
CA ASN A 757 16.72 20.14 -40.72
C ASN A 757 15.27 20.49 -40.30
N PRO A 758 14.36 19.56 -39.94
CA PRO A 758 12.94 19.89 -39.69
C PRO A 758 12.73 20.80 -38.47
N ILE A 759 13.42 20.54 -37.36
CA ILE A 759 13.24 21.26 -36.09
C ILE A 759 13.55 22.77 -36.22
N ASP A 760 14.53 23.14 -37.04
CA ASP A 760 14.87 24.55 -37.27
C ASP A 760 13.79 25.31 -38.05
N VAL A 761 12.99 24.62 -38.86
CA VAL A 761 11.86 25.21 -39.60
C VAL A 761 10.70 25.54 -38.64
N LEU A 762 10.40 24.67 -37.68
CA LEU A 762 9.38 24.95 -36.66
C LEU A 762 9.77 26.15 -35.79
N ILE A 763 11.03 26.19 -35.34
CA ILE A 763 11.53 27.28 -34.51
C ILE A 763 11.47 28.60 -35.27
N GLN A 764 11.87 28.64 -36.54
CA GLN A 764 11.76 29.85 -37.38
C GLN A 764 10.29 30.27 -37.62
N ALA A 765 9.36 29.32 -37.74
CA ALA A 765 7.93 29.63 -37.87
C ALA A 765 7.37 30.25 -36.57
N LEU A 766 7.75 29.72 -35.41
CA LEU A 766 7.39 30.24 -34.09
C LEU A 766 8.05 31.60 -33.80
N GLU A 767 9.32 31.80 -34.14
CA GLU A 767 10.03 33.08 -33.99
C GLU A 767 9.38 34.20 -34.82
N LYS A 768 8.91 33.88 -36.04
CA LYS A 768 8.30 34.84 -36.95
C LYS A 768 6.93 35.34 -36.51
N GLU A 769 6.14 34.48 -35.86
CA GLU A 769 4.76 34.77 -35.40
C GLU A 769 4.69 35.07 -33.88
N GLY A 770 5.84 35.07 -33.19
CA GLY A 770 5.93 35.01 -31.72
C GLY A 770 5.33 36.20 -30.96
N ASP A 771 5.42 37.43 -31.49
CA ASP A 771 4.79 38.60 -30.85
C ASP A 771 3.23 38.45 -30.84
N THR A 772 2.64 37.96 -31.93
CA THR A 772 1.19 37.71 -32.05
C THR A 772 0.71 36.56 -31.15
N LEU A 773 1.50 35.49 -31.06
CA LEU A 773 1.21 34.33 -30.21
C LEU A 773 1.34 34.66 -28.72
N GLY A 774 2.29 35.53 -28.35
CA GLY A 774 2.47 36.01 -26.97
C GLY A 774 1.25 36.77 -26.45
N ASP A 775 0.69 37.69 -27.25
CA ASP A 775 -0.50 38.47 -26.87
C ASP A 775 -1.75 37.58 -26.71
N ALA A 776 -1.91 36.53 -27.52
CA ALA A 776 -2.95 35.52 -27.33
C ALA A 776 -2.77 34.74 -26.02
N LEU A 777 -1.55 34.25 -25.75
CA LEU A 777 -1.23 33.50 -24.52
C LEU A 777 -1.46 34.32 -23.25
N LEU A 778 -1.07 35.60 -23.23
CA LEU A 778 -1.33 36.51 -22.11
C LEU A 778 -2.84 36.77 -21.90
N SER A 779 -3.61 36.86 -22.99
CA SER A 779 -5.07 37.02 -22.92
C SER A 779 -5.76 35.77 -22.38
N LEU A 780 -5.29 34.58 -22.76
CA LEU A 780 -5.78 33.29 -22.27
C LEU A 780 -5.39 33.07 -20.79
N GLN A 781 -4.19 33.47 -20.38
CA GLN A 781 -3.77 33.49 -18.97
C GLN A 781 -4.70 34.37 -18.12
N ALA A 782 -4.99 35.59 -18.57
CA ALA A 782 -5.87 36.52 -17.86
C ALA A 782 -7.35 36.06 -17.80
N LEU A 783 -7.73 35.08 -18.63
CA LEU A 783 -9.02 34.38 -18.58
C LEU A 783 -8.96 33.15 -17.65
N ALA A 784 -7.87 32.38 -17.68
CA ALA A 784 -7.62 31.24 -16.82
C ALA A 784 -7.76 31.60 -15.32
N GLU A 785 -7.21 32.74 -14.90
CA GLU A 785 -7.36 33.26 -13.52
C GLU A 785 -8.83 33.51 -13.09
N LYS A 786 -9.73 33.76 -14.04
CA LYS A 786 -11.14 34.09 -13.80
C LYS A 786 -12.07 32.89 -14.00
N ALA A 787 -11.67 31.94 -14.85
CA ALA A 787 -12.47 30.80 -15.30
C ALA A 787 -13.19 30.00 -14.18
N PRO A 788 -12.58 29.71 -13.01
CA PRO A 788 -13.27 28.97 -11.93
C PRO A 788 -14.50 29.68 -11.36
N SER A 789 -14.64 31.00 -11.59
CA SER A 789 -15.75 31.82 -11.11
C SER A 789 -16.81 32.13 -12.17
N MET A 790 -16.57 31.74 -13.42
CA MET A 790 -17.44 32.07 -14.56
C MET A 790 -18.53 31.00 -14.75
N SER A 791 -19.66 31.41 -15.34
CA SER A 791 -20.61 30.42 -15.89
C SER A 791 -19.98 29.76 -17.12
N VAL A 792 -20.41 28.54 -17.43
CA VAL A 792 -19.97 27.82 -18.64
C VAL A 792 -20.14 28.71 -19.89
N VAL A 793 -21.29 29.37 -20.03
CA VAL A 793 -21.60 30.26 -21.16
C VAL A 793 -20.71 31.51 -21.22
N ASP A 794 -20.35 32.10 -20.08
CA ASP A 794 -19.47 33.29 -20.05
C ASP A 794 -18.01 32.92 -20.35
N LEU A 795 -17.55 31.77 -19.87
CA LEU A 795 -16.25 31.21 -20.21
C LEU A 795 -16.15 30.95 -21.72
N PHE A 796 -17.17 30.29 -22.30
CA PHE A 796 -17.28 30.12 -23.76
C PHE A 796 -17.18 31.45 -24.52
N LYS A 797 -17.95 32.47 -24.13
CA LYS A 797 -17.92 33.79 -24.80
C LYS A 797 -16.55 34.47 -24.72
N ALA A 798 -15.87 34.37 -23.57
CA ALA A 798 -14.55 34.96 -23.38
C ALA A 798 -13.46 34.24 -24.19
N VAL A 799 -13.49 32.90 -24.25
CA VAL A 799 -12.60 32.09 -25.10
C VAL A 799 -12.81 32.42 -26.58
N ILE A 800 -14.07 32.50 -27.04
CA ILE A 800 -14.41 32.84 -28.44
C ILE A 800 -13.89 34.23 -28.82
N GLY A 801 -13.97 35.23 -27.94
CA GLY A 801 -13.43 36.57 -28.20
C GLY A 801 -11.92 36.55 -28.48
N ILE A 802 -11.15 35.80 -27.70
CA ILE A 802 -9.69 35.69 -27.88
C ILE A 802 -9.34 34.93 -29.17
N VAL A 803 -10.10 33.89 -29.52
CA VAL A 803 -9.95 33.16 -30.79
C VAL A 803 -10.38 33.98 -32.01
N ALA A 804 -11.30 34.94 -31.86
CA ALA A 804 -11.74 35.80 -32.95
C ALA A 804 -10.72 36.89 -33.32
N ASP A 805 -10.06 37.49 -32.32
CA ASP A 805 -9.27 38.71 -32.51
C ASP A 805 -7.80 38.49 -32.94
N VAL A 806 -7.16 37.35 -32.63
CA VAL A 806 -5.68 37.23 -32.69
C VAL A 806 -5.14 36.17 -33.67
N VAL A 807 -6.01 35.32 -34.23
CA VAL A 807 -5.63 33.90 -34.38
C VAL A 807 -5.65 33.30 -35.80
N LEU A 808 -6.62 33.63 -36.65
CA LEU A 808 -6.87 32.90 -37.92
C LEU A 808 -5.85 33.17 -39.06
N GLU A 809 -4.75 33.86 -38.78
CA GLU A 809 -3.74 34.24 -39.78
C GLU A 809 -2.30 33.87 -39.36
N SER A 810 -2.00 33.89 -38.05
CA SER A 810 -0.74 33.37 -37.48
C SER A 810 -0.72 31.84 -37.39
N ALA A 811 -1.85 31.22 -37.03
CA ALA A 811 -1.95 29.77 -36.85
C ALA A 811 -1.64 28.98 -38.13
N GLN A 812 -2.02 29.47 -39.31
CA GLN A 812 -1.79 28.77 -40.58
C GLN A 812 -0.29 28.58 -40.87
N ASN A 813 0.53 29.62 -40.68
CA ASN A 813 1.97 29.57 -40.92
C ASN A 813 2.70 28.58 -39.99
N VAL A 814 2.26 28.48 -38.72
CA VAL A 814 2.85 27.55 -37.74
C VAL A 814 2.38 26.12 -37.99
N ILE A 815 1.08 25.93 -38.27
CA ILE A 815 0.47 24.61 -38.48
C ILE A 815 0.98 23.95 -39.77
N ASP A 816 1.22 24.72 -40.84
CA ASP A 816 1.81 24.18 -42.09
C ASP A 816 3.21 23.61 -41.90
N ALA A 817 4.06 24.33 -41.17
CA ALA A 817 5.41 23.89 -40.81
C ALA A 817 5.36 22.69 -39.86
N LEU A 818 4.42 22.69 -38.91
CA LEU A 818 4.20 21.61 -37.96
C LEU A 818 3.78 20.31 -38.66
N PHE A 819 2.84 20.35 -39.60
CA PHE A 819 2.36 19.15 -40.32
C PHE A 819 3.49 18.39 -41.03
N ASP A 820 4.43 19.09 -41.68
CA ASP A 820 5.55 18.44 -42.39
C ASP A 820 6.54 17.76 -41.43
N ILE A 821 6.67 18.28 -40.21
CA ILE A 821 7.60 17.78 -39.18
C ILE A 821 6.99 16.62 -38.38
N VAL A 822 5.70 16.72 -38.08
CA VAL A 822 4.97 15.73 -37.28
C VAL A 822 4.86 14.40 -38.03
N TYR A 823 4.72 14.39 -39.37
CA TYR A 823 4.68 13.16 -40.17
C TYR A 823 5.96 12.32 -40.03
N ASP A 824 7.13 12.94 -40.18
CA ASP A 824 8.42 12.23 -40.15
C ASP A 824 8.81 11.78 -38.72
N LEU A 825 8.53 12.58 -37.69
CA LEU A 825 8.89 12.26 -36.30
C LEU A 825 7.91 11.25 -35.66
N ALA A 826 6.63 11.25 -36.03
CA ALA A 826 5.62 10.38 -35.44
C ALA A 826 5.94 8.88 -35.61
N LYS A 827 6.45 8.46 -36.78
CA LYS A 827 6.79 7.05 -37.03
C LYS A 827 7.94 6.53 -36.17
N ALA A 828 8.93 7.38 -35.86
CA ALA A 828 10.02 7.02 -34.95
C ALA A 828 9.54 6.98 -33.50
N ALA A 829 8.77 7.97 -33.08
CA ALA A 829 8.30 8.09 -31.69
C ALA A 829 7.28 6.99 -31.31
N LEU A 830 6.42 6.54 -32.23
CA LEU A 830 5.50 5.41 -31.98
C LEU A 830 6.25 4.09 -31.66
N GLN A 831 7.46 3.88 -32.17
CA GLN A 831 8.28 2.71 -31.83
C GLN A 831 8.84 2.80 -30.38
N LEU A 832 9.03 4.02 -29.88
CA LEU A 832 9.57 4.27 -28.54
C LEU A 832 8.52 4.03 -27.45
N PHE A 833 7.24 4.33 -27.71
CA PHE A 833 6.13 4.01 -26.80
C PHE A 833 5.88 2.51 -26.60
N ASP A 834 6.37 1.68 -27.53
CA ASP A 834 6.31 0.21 -27.47
C ASP A 834 7.61 -0.41 -26.90
N THR A 835 8.57 0.40 -26.46
CA THR A 835 9.83 -0.08 -25.87
C THR A 835 9.61 -0.61 -24.45
N PRO A 836 10.16 -1.79 -24.08
CA PRO A 836 10.04 -2.35 -22.74
C PRO A 836 10.62 -1.45 -21.62
N ILE A 837 9.87 -1.36 -20.53
CA ILE A 837 10.20 -0.62 -19.31
C ILE A 837 10.08 -1.53 -18.08
N HIS A 838 10.95 -1.31 -17.09
CA HIS A 838 10.81 -1.82 -15.74
C HIS A 838 10.39 -0.68 -14.78
N ILE A 839 9.37 -0.92 -13.95
CA ILE A 839 8.96 -0.04 -12.86
C ILE A 839 8.88 -0.90 -11.59
N PRO A 840 9.62 -0.57 -10.51
CA PRO A 840 9.58 -1.35 -9.27
C PRO A 840 8.15 -1.51 -8.73
N VAL A 841 7.88 -2.64 -8.08
CA VAL A 841 6.54 -3.11 -7.68
C VAL A 841 5.59 -3.41 -8.84
N LEU A 842 5.34 -2.45 -9.73
CA LEU A 842 4.41 -2.63 -10.85
C LEU A 842 4.86 -3.74 -11.80
N SER A 843 6.16 -3.86 -12.08
CA SER A 843 6.70 -4.96 -12.87
C SER A 843 6.54 -6.32 -12.21
N ASP A 844 6.66 -6.41 -10.88
CA ASP A 844 6.44 -7.66 -10.16
C ASP A 844 4.96 -8.06 -10.16
N ILE A 845 4.05 -7.09 -9.97
CA ILE A 845 2.60 -7.30 -10.07
C ILE A 845 2.23 -7.85 -11.45
N LEU A 846 2.73 -7.22 -12.52
CA LEU A 846 2.44 -7.63 -13.90
C LEU A 846 3.10 -8.98 -14.23
N SER A 847 4.33 -9.22 -13.78
CA SER A 847 5.02 -10.50 -13.96
C SER A 847 4.28 -11.65 -13.26
N ASP A 848 3.83 -11.46 -12.01
CA ASP A 848 3.13 -12.50 -11.24
C ASP A 848 1.74 -12.85 -11.84
N ILE A 849 1.14 -11.99 -12.67
CA ILE A 849 -0.06 -12.31 -13.49
C ILE A 849 0.25 -12.79 -14.91
N GLY A 850 1.53 -13.00 -15.24
CA GLY A 850 2.01 -13.60 -16.49
C GLY A 850 2.46 -12.62 -17.57
N ILE A 851 2.85 -11.38 -17.21
CA ILE A 851 3.24 -10.31 -18.12
C ILE A 851 4.66 -9.82 -17.74
N PRO A 852 5.72 -10.50 -18.22
CA PRO A 852 7.09 -10.25 -17.78
C PRO A 852 7.72 -8.98 -18.39
N GLU A 853 7.23 -8.57 -19.56
CA GLU A 853 7.65 -7.35 -20.28
C GLU A 853 6.40 -6.59 -20.71
N PHE A 854 6.48 -5.26 -20.66
CA PHE A 854 5.42 -4.35 -21.04
C PHE A 854 6.01 -2.98 -21.41
N SER A 855 5.30 -2.25 -22.27
CA SER A 855 5.70 -0.91 -22.73
C SER A 855 4.98 0.21 -21.96
N PHE A 856 5.26 1.48 -22.28
CA PHE A 856 4.55 2.61 -21.68
C PHE A 856 3.06 2.62 -22.01
N LEU A 857 2.73 2.26 -23.26
CA LEU A 857 1.33 2.09 -23.68
C LEU A 857 0.65 1.01 -22.85
N ASP A 858 1.33 -0.10 -22.58
CA ASP A 858 0.81 -1.15 -21.70
C ASP A 858 0.54 -0.65 -20.28
N VAL A 859 1.46 0.12 -19.67
CA VAL A 859 1.25 0.67 -18.31
C VAL A 859 -0.02 1.52 -18.25
N ALA A 860 -0.18 2.47 -19.18
CA ALA A 860 -1.34 3.34 -19.19
C ALA A 860 -2.65 2.56 -19.45
N CYS A 861 -2.64 1.60 -20.38
CA CYS A 861 -3.79 0.70 -20.58
C CYS A 861 -4.06 -0.19 -19.36
N TRP A 862 -3.04 -0.62 -18.61
CA TRP A 862 -3.20 -1.42 -17.37
C TRP A 862 -3.81 -0.61 -16.23
N VAL A 863 -3.27 0.59 -15.98
CA VAL A 863 -3.75 1.52 -14.94
C VAL A 863 -5.20 1.92 -15.19
N ALA A 864 -5.62 2.06 -16.46
CA ALA A 864 -7.02 2.35 -16.80
C ALA A 864 -7.92 1.10 -16.83
N ALA A 865 -7.44 -0.05 -17.30
CA ALA A 865 -8.26 -1.26 -17.45
C ALA A 865 -8.75 -1.84 -16.10
N VAL A 866 -7.95 -1.77 -15.03
CA VAL A 866 -8.33 -2.27 -13.70
C VAL A 866 -9.60 -1.56 -13.16
N PRO A 867 -9.60 -0.24 -12.92
CA PRO A 867 -10.78 0.47 -12.40
C PRO A 867 -11.98 0.38 -13.33
N VAL A 868 -11.79 0.47 -14.66
CA VAL A 868 -12.91 0.37 -15.61
C VAL A 868 -13.54 -1.03 -15.60
N THR A 869 -12.75 -2.11 -15.60
CA THR A 869 -13.30 -3.48 -15.55
C THR A 869 -14.03 -3.74 -14.23
N VAL A 870 -13.48 -3.26 -13.11
CA VAL A 870 -14.10 -3.42 -11.78
C VAL A 870 -15.40 -2.61 -11.69
N GLY A 871 -15.38 -1.33 -12.10
CA GLY A 871 -16.55 -0.45 -12.11
C GLY A 871 -17.67 -0.97 -13.03
N TYR A 872 -17.34 -1.35 -14.26
CA TYR A 872 -18.31 -1.89 -15.22
C TYR A 872 -18.98 -3.16 -14.68
N LYS A 873 -18.22 -4.06 -14.01
CA LYS A 873 -18.78 -5.24 -13.36
C LYS A 873 -19.70 -4.92 -12.18
N ILE A 874 -19.38 -3.91 -11.38
CA ILE A 874 -20.24 -3.46 -10.27
C ILE A 874 -21.60 -2.96 -10.80
N VAL A 875 -21.61 -2.26 -11.94
CA VAL A 875 -22.82 -1.68 -12.54
C VAL A 875 -23.62 -2.70 -13.37
N HIS A 876 -22.95 -3.47 -14.22
CA HIS A 876 -23.60 -4.33 -15.23
C HIS A 876 -23.59 -5.84 -14.89
N ASN A 877 -22.90 -6.25 -13.81
CA ASN A 877 -22.75 -7.65 -13.39
C ASN A 877 -22.15 -8.60 -14.44
N VAL A 878 -21.46 -8.05 -15.45
CA VAL A 878 -20.70 -8.74 -16.51
C VAL A 878 -19.44 -7.96 -16.83
N ALA A 879 -18.44 -8.61 -17.45
CA ALA A 879 -17.27 -7.89 -17.98
C ALA A 879 -17.64 -7.02 -19.20
N PRO A 880 -16.95 -5.88 -19.44
CA PRO A 880 -17.16 -5.09 -20.66
C PRO A 880 -16.79 -5.90 -21.91
N PHE A 881 -15.72 -6.71 -21.82
CA PHE A 881 -15.25 -7.56 -22.90
C PHE A 881 -15.26 -9.05 -22.47
N PRO A 882 -16.33 -9.80 -22.74
CA PRO A 882 -16.41 -11.24 -22.46
C PRO A 882 -15.44 -12.03 -23.35
N ASP A 883 -15.11 -13.26 -22.97
CA ASP A 883 -14.30 -14.17 -23.80
C ASP A 883 -15.15 -14.73 -24.95
N ASN A 884 -15.13 -14.03 -26.09
CA ASN A 884 -15.89 -14.38 -27.29
C ASN A 884 -15.17 -13.92 -28.57
N HIS A 885 -15.76 -14.24 -29.72
CA HIS A 885 -15.22 -13.90 -31.04
C HIS A 885 -15.19 -12.39 -31.33
N GLU A 886 -16.17 -11.61 -30.84
CA GLU A 886 -16.21 -10.14 -30.99
C GLU A 886 -15.03 -9.46 -30.26
N THR A 887 -14.80 -9.82 -28.98
CA THR A 887 -13.62 -9.39 -28.22
C THR A 887 -12.32 -9.85 -28.88
N SER A 888 -12.28 -11.09 -29.38
CA SER A 888 -11.12 -11.64 -30.07
C SER A 888 -10.80 -10.88 -31.36
N PHE A 889 -11.81 -10.41 -32.09
CA PHE A 889 -11.64 -9.53 -33.25
C PHE A 889 -11.02 -8.18 -32.83
N LEU A 890 -11.55 -7.51 -31.80
CA LEU A 890 -11.02 -6.24 -31.31
C LEU A 890 -9.57 -6.34 -30.80
N ILE A 891 -9.18 -7.48 -30.22
CA ILE A 891 -7.81 -7.73 -29.75
C ILE A 891 -6.82 -8.01 -30.89
N ASN A 892 -7.24 -8.69 -31.96
CA ASN A 892 -6.32 -9.24 -32.98
C ASN A 892 -6.38 -8.55 -34.35
N THR A 893 -7.36 -7.67 -34.59
CA THR A 893 -7.45 -6.92 -35.85
C THR A 893 -6.23 -6.01 -36.04
N THR A 894 -5.73 -5.90 -37.27
CA THR A 894 -4.49 -5.20 -37.63
C THR A 894 -4.71 -3.96 -38.52
N ASP A 895 -5.97 -3.67 -38.85
CA ASP A 895 -6.37 -2.58 -39.72
C ASP A 895 -7.52 -1.77 -39.09
N PHE A 896 -7.39 -0.45 -39.09
CA PHE A 896 -8.37 0.45 -38.50
C PHE A 896 -9.65 0.57 -39.34
N GLN A 897 -9.57 0.46 -40.67
CA GLN A 897 -10.75 0.48 -41.53
C GLN A 897 -11.65 -0.73 -41.23
N SER A 898 -11.06 -1.90 -40.97
CA SER A 898 -11.77 -3.12 -40.54
C SER A 898 -12.48 -2.93 -39.21
N VAL A 899 -11.88 -2.21 -38.25
CA VAL A 899 -12.55 -1.83 -36.99
C VAL A 899 -13.77 -0.95 -37.28
N VAL A 900 -13.59 0.18 -37.97
CA VAL A 900 -14.68 1.13 -38.26
C VAL A 900 -15.83 0.45 -39.02
N SER A 901 -15.52 -0.44 -39.96
CA SER A 901 -16.53 -1.17 -40.75
C SER A 901 -17.35 -2.18 -39.96
N ALA A 902 -16.93 -2.53 -38.73
CA ALA A 902 -17.61 -3.48 -37.85
C ALA A 902 -18.63 -2.83 -36.91
N PHE A 903 -18.64 -1.50 -36.78
CA PHE A 903 -19.57 -0.76 -35.91
C PHE A 903 -20.79 -0.24 -36.69
N PRO A 904 -22.03 -0.55 -36.25
CA PRO A 904 -23.24 0.00 -36.86
C PRO A 904 -23.31 1.53 -36.69
N GLY A 905 -23.20 2.28 -37.79
CA GLY A 905 -23.36 3.74 -37.80
C GLY A 905 -22.08 4.56 -37.57
N ALA A 906 -20.90 3.93 -37.54
CA ALA A 906 -19.63 4.66 -37.50
C ALA A 906 -19.42 5.56 -38.73
N ILE A 907 -18.64 6.64 -38.57
CA ILE A 907 -18.46 7.66 -39.61
C ILE A 907 -17.56 7.11 -40.74
N PRO A 908 -18.01 7.05 -42.01
CA PRO A 908 -17.19 6.52 -43.10
C PRO A 908 -15.90 7.32 -43.32
N LEU A 909 -14.81 6.61 -43.60
CA LEU A 909 -13.45 7.18 -43.73
C LEU A 909 -13.13 7.74 -45.12
N VAL A 910 -13.96 7.48 -46.15
CA VAL A 910 -13.67 7.88 -47.55
C VAL A 910 -14.86 8.64 -48.16
N MET A 911 -14.57 9.73 -48.88
CA MET A 911 -15.57 10.41 -49.72
C MET A 911 -16.09 9.47 -50.81
N ALA A 912 -17.37 9.10 -50.75
CA ALA A 912 -18.09 8.64 -51.93
C ALA A 912 -18.14 9.79 -52.94
N ALA A 913 -17.41 9.65 -54.06
CA ALA A 913 -17.35 10.66 -55.10
C ALA A 913 -18.74 10.94 -55.69
N ALA A 914 -19.34 12.07 -55.29
CA ALA A 914 -20.62 12.51 -55.82
C ALA A 914 -20.51 12.82 -57.32
N PRO A 915 -21.41 12.32 -58.18
CA PRO A 915 -21.34 12.57 -59.62
C PRO A 915 -21.65 14.04 -59.92
N MET A 916 -20.72 14.74 -60.58
CA MET A 916 -20.86 16.16 -60.90
C MET A 916 -22.04 16.43 -61.86
N PRO A 917 -22.98 17.33 -61.49
CA PRO A 917 -23.84 18.01 -62.46
C PRO A 917 -23.04 19.05 -63.24
N GLY A 918 -23.36 19.22 -64.53
CA GLY A 918 -22.57 20.03 -65.46
C GLY A 918 -22.56 21.54 -65.20
N SER A 919 -21.56 22.19 -65.78
CA SER A 919 -21.33 23.64 -65.72
C SER A 919 -22.51 24.50 -66.20
N ALA A 920 -22.90 25.48 -65.37
CA ALA A 920 -23.41 26.82 -65.70
C ALA A 920 -24.61 27.26 -64.84
N ASN A 921 -24.33 28.01 -63.76
CA ASN A 921 -25.04 29.25 -63.41
C ASN A 921 -24.31 29.94 -62.23
N PRO A 922 -24.31 31.30 -62.16
CA PRO A 922 -23.63 32.03 -61.10
C PRO A 922 -24.41 32.05 -59.76
N VAL A 923 -23.67 32.29 -58.69
CA VAL A 923 -24.15 32.41 -57.29
C VAL A 923 -25.22 33.51 -57.14
N PRO A 924 -26.38 33.24 -56.49
CA PRO A 924 -27.32 34.28 -56.07
C PRO A 924 -26.92 34.85 -54.69
N PRO A 925 -27.10 36.17 -54.45
CA PRO A 925 -26.76 36.79 -53.17
C PRO A 925 -27.79 36.50 -52.07
N ILE A 926 -27.34 36.46 -50.82
CA ILE A 926 -28.15 36.20 -49.62
C ILE A 926 -28.95 37.46 -49.25
N SER A 927 -30.27 37.47 -49.53
CA SER A 927 -31.16 38.53 -49.01
C SER A 927 -32.65 38.15 -48.92
N SER A 928 -33.01 36.87 -48.70
CA SER A 928 -34.42 36.45 -48.72
C SER A 928 -34.80 35.28 -47.79
N ILE A 929 -34.36 35.30 -46.52
CA ILE A 929 -34.93 34.42 -45.46
C ILE A 929 -35.66 35.28 -44.41
N HIS A 930 -36.64 36.07 -44.86
CA HIS A 930 -37.55 36.82 -43.97
C HIS A 930 -38.94 36.98 -44.59
N SER A 931 -39.74 35.91 -44.52
CA SER A 931 -41.21 35.96 -44.56
C SER A 931 -41.81 34.58 -44.22
N GLY A 932 -42.08 34.33 -42.94
CA GLY A 932 -42.94 33.21 -42.54
C GLY A 932 -44.42 33.59 -42.70
N PRO A 933 -45.31 32.65 -43.10
CA PRO A 933 -46.76 32.89 -43.11
C PRO A 933 -47.44 32.33 -41.84
N THR A 934 -48.37 33.10 -41.28
CA THR A 934 -49.38 32.69 -40.27
C THR A 934 -50.59 33.63 -40.40
N PRO A 935 -51.77 33.34 -39.81
CA PRO A 935 -52.33 32.05 -39.37
C PRO A 935 -53.80 31.82 -39.83
N GLN A 936 -54.37 30.62 -39.61
CA GLN A 936 -55.82 30.45 -39.33
C GLN A 936 -56.19 29.06 -38.77
N ALA A 937 -56.64 29.03 -37.50
CA ALA A 937 -57.86 28.39 -36.94
C ALA A 937 -58.21 26.89 -37.27
N LEU A 938 -58.79 26.05 -36.38
CA LEU A 938 -59.75 26.26 -35.27
C LEU A 938 -59.67 25.18 -34.14
N ALA A 939 -60.18 25.57 -32.97
CA ALA A 939 -60.95 24.79 -31.96
C ALA A 939 -60.30 23.68 -31.08
N ALA A 940 -60.49 23.84 -29.76
CA ALA A 940 -60.46 22.80 -28.72
C ALA A 940 -61.90 22.28 -28.44
N PRO A 941 -62.12 21.26 -27.57
CA PRO A 941 -62.13 21.50 -26.11
C PRO A 941 -61.58 20.35 -25.21
N MET A 942 -61.33 20.66 -23.94
CA MET A 942 -61.13 19.66 -22.86
C MET A 942 -62.47 19.07 -22.39
N PRO A 943 -62.45 18.00 -21.55
CA PRO A 943 -62.92 18.21 -20.18
C PRO A 943 -62.04 17.58 -19.08
N ASP A 944 -62.52 17.72 -17.84
CA ASP A 944 -61.73 17.81 -16.59
C ASP A 944 -61.49 16.51 -15.80
N SER A 945 -60.78 16.68 -14.69
CA SER A 945 -60.19 15.70 -13.75
C SER A 945 -61.14 14.94 -12.80
N ALA A 946 -60.75 13.71 -12.41
CA ALA A 946 -61.20 13.04 -11.18
C ALA A 946 -60.34 11.81 -10.72
N ASN A 947 -59.25 12.04 -9.96
CA ASN A 947 -58.76 11.24 -8.79
C ASN A 947 -58.31 9.73 -8.96
N PRO A 948 -57.53 9.11 -8.02
CA PRO A 948 -56.07 9.33 -7.87
C PRO A 948 -55.19 8.07 -7.47
N VAL A 949 -53.86 8.26 -7.29
CA VAL A 949 -52.86 7.42 -6.52
C VAL A 949 -52.45 6.01 -7.12
N PRO A 950 -51.34 5.31 -6.69
CA PRO A 950 -49.97 5.46 -7.23
C PRO A 950 -49.20 4.14 -7.60
N PRO A 951 -47.86 3.92 -7.35
CA PRO A 951 -46.95 3.27 -8.31
C PRO A 951 -46.77 1.75 -8.10
N ILE A 952 -46.10 1.07 -9.04
CA ILE A 952 -45.63 -0.31 -8.87
C ILE A 952 -44.17 -0.47 -9.30
N SER A 953 -43.33 -0.80 -8.32
CA SER A 953 -42.03 -1.45 -8.47
C SER A 953 -42.18 -2.96 -8.66
N SER A 954 -41.13 -3.61 -9.20
CA SER A 954 -40.84 -5.05 -9.12
C SER A 954 -41.91 -6.06 -9.60
N MET A 955 -41.59 -6.79 -10.67
CA MET A 955 -41.87 -8.23 -10.78
C MET A 955 -41.15 -8.83 -11.99
N TYR A 956 -40.17 -9.70 -11.75
CA TYR A 956 -40.00 -10.95 -12.50
C TYR A 956 -39.26 -11.96 -11.62
N SER A 957 -39.98 -13.01 -11.20
CA SER A 957 -39.47 -14.12 -10.42
C SER A 957 -40.16 -15.42 -10.86
N GLY A 958 -39.36 -16.47 -11.06
CA GLY A 958 -39.84 -17.82 -11.45
C GLY A 958 -40.17 -17.98 -12.94
N SER A 959 -39.99 -19.16 -13.56
CA SER A 959 -39.49 -20.43 -13.00
C SER A 959 -39.04 -21.40 -14.11
N THR A 960 -38.08 -22.27 -13.79
CA THR A 960 -37.60 -23.39 -14.63
C THR A 960 -38.64 -24.51 -14.80
N PRO A 961 -38.38 -25.45 -15.74
CA PRO A 961 -38.23 -26.84 -15.30
C PRO A 961 -37.00 -27.57 -15.88
N LEU A 962 -36.39 -28.43 -15.04
CA LEU A 962 -35.53 -29.57 -15.39
C LEU A 962 -36.43 -30.77 -15.84
N ALA A 963 -36.05 -31.85 -16.52
CA ALA A 963 -34.77 -32.46 -16.97
C ALA A 963 -35.04 -33.21 -18.32
N MET A 964 -34.29 -34.21 -18.87
CA MET A 964 -33.15 -35.02 -18.41
C MET A 964 -32.36 -35.66 -19.59
N GLU A 965 -31.10 -36.01 -19.31
CA GLU A 965 -30.14 -36.98 -19.91
C GLU A 965 -30.45 -37.83 -21.16
N ALA A 966 -29.45 -37.90 -22.06
CA ALA A 966 -28.73 -39.16 -22.38
C ALA A 966 -27.33 -38.85 -22.99
N SER A 967 -26.35 -39.74 -22.82
CA SER A 967 -24.93 -39.54 -23.16
C SER A 967 -24.30 -40.77 -23.85
N MET A 968 -23.09 -40.59 -24.42
CA MET A 968 -22.15 -41.60 -24.97
C MET A 968 -22.45 -42.16 -26.38
N SER A 969 -21.47 -42.45 -27.26
CA SER A 969 -19.99 -42.29 -27.27
C SER A 969 -19.41 -42.56 -28.69
N GLY A 970 -18.13 -42.27 -28.97
CA GLY A 970 -17.38 -42.95 -30.06
C GLY A 970 -16.37 -42.14 -30.90
N ALA A 971 -15.08 -42.27 -30.59
CA ALA A 971 -13.88 -41.70 -31.26
C ALA A 971 -13.80 -41.87 -32.81
N SER A 972 -13.04 -41.06 -33.58
CA SER A 972 -11.56 -41.11 -33.62
C SER A 972 -10.85 -40.15 -34.62
N ASN A 973 -9.77 -39.51 -34.13
CA ASN A 973 -8.49 -39.08 -34.72
C ASN A 973 -8.25 -38.73 -36.23
N LEU A 974 -7.76 -37.49 -36.42
CA LEU A 974 -6.53 -37.06 -37.14
C LEU A 974 -6.30 -37.36 -38.64
N SER A 975 -6.24 -36.26 -39.43
CA SER A 975 -5.06 -35.76 -40.20
C SER A 975 -5.37 -35.30 -41.64
N GLY A 976 -4.78 -34.18 -42.08
CA GLY A 976 -4.88 -33.69 -43.46
C GLY A 976 -4.78 -32.15 -43.62
N VAL A 977 -3.57 -31.60 -43.63
CA VAL A 977 -3.28 -30.17 -43.88
C VAL A 977 -3.39 -29.81 -45.37
N SER A 978 -3.97 -28.65 -45.72
CA SER A 978 -3.64 -27.71 -46.84
C SER A 978 -4.76 -26.63 -47.00
N PRO A 979 -4.61 -25.50 -47.73
CA PRO A 979 -4.00 -24.27 -47.20
C PRO A 979 -4.84 -22.98 -47.40
N SER A 980 -4.45 -21.90 -46.71
CA SER A 980 -4.65 -20.46 -47.02
C SER A 980 -6.03 -19.92 -47.46
N ALA A 981 -6.59 -19.07 -46.60
CA ALA A 981 -7.28 -17.80 -46.87
C ALA A 981 -8.35 -17.70 -47.98
N SER A 982 -9.62 -17.49 -47.58
CA SER A 982 -10.34 -16.22 -47.84
C SER A 982 -11.80 -16.25 -47.32
N ALA A 983 -12.34 -15.06 -47.03
CA ALA A 983 -13.76 -14.76 -46.77
C ALA A 983 -14.42 -15.34 -45.50
N GLU A 984 -14.06 -14.78 -44.33
CA GLU A 984 -15.12 -14.40 -43.39
C GLU A 984 -15.81 -13.14 -43.93
N GLY A 985 -17.13 -13.03 -43.72
CA GLY A 985 -17.86 -11.79 -44.01
C GLY A 985 -17.47 -10.69 -43.02
N PRO A 986 -17.83 -9.41 -43.27
CA PRO A 986 -17.61 -8.35 -42.29
C PRO A 986 -18.33 -8.72 -40.98
N ILE A 987 -17.57 -8.78 -39.88
CA ILE A 987 -18.11 -8.91 -38.53
C ILE A 987 -18.91 -7.64 -38.23
N GLU A 988 -20.16 -7.79 -37.80
CA GLU A 988 -20.97 -6.69 -37.25
C GLU A 988 -21.04 -6.87 -35.73
N LEU A 989 -20.54 -5.87 -34.99
CA LEU A 989 -20.44 -5.96 -33.53
C LEU A 989 -21.81 -5.81 -32.88
N SER A 990 -22.05 -6.57 -31.81
CA SER A 990 -23.30 -6.49 -31.06
C SER A 990 -23.49 -5.11 -30.42
N PRO A 991 -24.75 -4.67 -30.19
CA PRO A 991 -25.01 -3.44 -29.43
C PRO A 991 -24.41 -3.45 -28.01
N ALA A 992 -24.19 -4.64 -27.44
CA ALA A 992 -23.53 -4.80 -26.14
C ALA A 992 -22.03 -4.46 -26.22
N ILE A 993 -21.29 -4.99 -27.22
CA ILE A 993 -19.88 -4.64 -27.43
C ILE A 993 -19.73 -3.18 -27.87
N SER A 994 -20.64 -2.67 -28.71
CA SER A 994 -20.63 -1.25 -29.08
C SER A 994 -20.82 -0.34 -27.86
N SER A 995 -21.79 -0.65 -26.99
CA SER A 995 -21.99 0.07 -25.73
C SER A 995 -20.78 -0.05 -24.80
N ALA A 996 -20.16 -1.23 -24.70
CA ALA A 996 -18.96 -1.43 -23.89
C ALA A 996 -17.78 -0.57 -24.40
N VAL A 997 -17.55 -0.48 -25.71
CA VAL A 997 -16.50 0.37 -26.29
C VAL A 997 -16.74 1.85 -26.00
N PHE A 998 -17.99 2.32 -26.11
CA PHE A 998 -18.35 3.71 -25.75
C PHE A 998 -18.11 4.00 -24.26
N VAL A 999 -18.68 3.20 -23.37
CA VAL A 999 -18.56 3.36 -21.90
C VAL A 999 -17.10 3.27 -21.46
N VAL A 1000 -16.36 2.27 -21.96
CA VAL A 1000 -14.94 2.09 -21.63
C VAL A 1000 -14.10 3.25 -22.16
N GLY A 1001 -14.31 3.73 -23.39
CA GLY A 1001 -13.51 4.82 -23.97
C GLY A 1001 -13.62 6.12 -23.17
N HIS A 1002 -14.85 6.54 -22.82
CA HIS A 1002 -15.08 7.72 -21.99
C HIS A 1002 -14.63 7.51 -20.53
N ALA A 1003 -14.82 6.32 -19.94
CA ALA A 1003 -14.33 6.05 -18.59
C ALA A 1003 -12.79 6.07 -18.51
N VAL A 1004 -12.10 5.53 -19.51
CA VAL A 1004 -10.63 5.60 -19.64
C VAL A 1004 -10.17 7.05 -19.80
N SER A 1005 -10.84 7.84 -20.64
CA SER A 1005 -10.58 9.28 -20.77
C SER A 1005 -10.71 10.00 -19.43
N GLY A 1006 -11.79 9.73 -18.70
CA GLY A 1006 -12.05 10.28 -17.38
C GLY A 1006 -10.98 9.97 -16.33
N ILE A 1007 -10.59 8.69 -16.23
CA ILE A 1007 -9.56 8.23 -15.29
C ILE A 1007 -8.18 8.80 -15.67
N CYS A 1008 -7.85 8.85 -16.96
CA CYS A 1008 -6.59 9.44 -17.42
C CYS A 1008 -6.54 10.95 -17.16
N GLY A 1009 -7.65 11.68 -17.33
CA GLY A 1009 -7.75 13.10 -16.97
C GLY A 1009 -7.50 13.37 -15.49
N LEU A 1010 -8.10 12.56 -14.61
CA LEU A 1010 -7.84 12.63 -13.15
C LEU A 1010 -6.38 12.32 -12.80
N LEU A 1011 -5.71 11.43 -13.53
CA LEU A 1011 -4.28 11.16 -13.36
C LEU A 1011 -3.40 12.29 -13.89
N SER A 1012 -3.71 12.84 -15.08
CA SER A 1012 -3.00 13.99 -15.66
C SER A 1012 -3.06 15.22 -14.77
N ALA A 1013 -4.19 15.49 -14.11
CA ALA A 1013 -4.29 16.59 -13.14
C ALA A 1013 -3.18 16.57 -12.07
N VAL A 1014 -2.66 15.39 -11.71
CA VAL A 1014 -1.53 15.22 -10.78
C VAL A 1014 -0.20 15.14 -11.52
N LEU A 1015 -0.09 14.30 -12.53
CA LEU A 1015 1.16 14.04 -13.25
C LEU A 1015 1.63 15.29 -13.99
N ASP A 1016 0.75 15.94 -14.74
CA ASP A 1016 1.03 17.14 -15.51
C ASP A 1016 1.32 18.33 -14.58
N SER A 1017 0.72 18.37 -13.37
CA SER A 1017 1.02 19.39 -12.34
C SER A 1017 2.41 19.22 -11.71
N ALA A 1018 2.80 17.99 -11.39
CA ALA A 1018 4.12 17.68 -10.86
C ALA A 1018 5.20 17.91 -11.93
N GLU A 1019 4.95 17.44 -13.16
CA GLU A 1019 5.80 17.70 -14.33
C GLU A 1019 5.98 19.19 -14.57
N ALA A 1020 4.88 19.95 -14.65
CA ALA A 1020 4.94 21.38 -14.92
C ALA A 1020 5.68 22.16 -13.82
N ALA A 1021 5.65 21.70 -12.56
CA ALA A 1021 6.38 22.33 -11.46
C ALA A 1021 7.91 22.30 -11.67
N GLU A 1022 8.44 21.25 -12.27
CA GLU A 1022 9.88 21.04 -12.50
C GLU A 1022 10.52 22.10 -13.40
N GLU A 1023 11.80 22.41 -13.16
CA GLU A 1023 12.55 23.40 -13.94
C GLU A 1023 12.87 22.90 -15.36
N THR A 1024 13.05 21.60 -15.54
CA THR A 1024 13.41 20.95 -16.82
C THR A 1024 12.42 19.86 -17.20
N GLY A 1025 12.18 19.67 -18.50
CA GLY A 1025 11.33 18.59 -19.03
C GLY A 1025 11.96 17.18 -18.93
N GLU A 1026 13.28 17.06 -18.78
CA GLU A 1026 13.90 15.83 -18.28
C GLU A 1026 13.64 15.71 -16.77
N ASN A 1027 12.49 15.11 -16.42
CA ASN A 1027 12.08 14.86 -15.04
C ASN A 1027 11.29 13.53 -14.91
N PRO A 1028 11.07 13.01 -13.68
CA PRO A 1028 10.40 11.73 -13.46
C PRO A 1028 8.92 11.67 -13.90
N PHE A 1029 8.25 12.81 -14.06
CA PHE A 1029 6.81 12.89 -14.32
C PHE A 1029 6.46 13.03 -15.82
N ALA A 1030 7.41 13.51 -16.64
CA ALA A 1030 7.20 13.81 -18.06
C ALA A 1030 6.71 12.61 -18.90
N ILE A 1031 7.22 11.41 -18.65
CA ILE A 1031 6.83 10.20 -19.39
C ILE A 1031 5.49 9.63 -18.88
N PRO A 1032 5.27 9.48 -17.56
CA PRO A 1032 3.94 9.21 -16.99
C PRO A 1032 2.81 10.12 -17.50
N SER A 1033 3.02 11.44 -17.47
CA SER A 1033 2.07 12.46 -17.92
C SER A 1033 1.67 12.24 -19.38
N ALA A 1034 2.66 12.13 -20.27
CA ALA A 1034 2.42 11.92 -21.70
C ALA A 1034 1.63 10.63 -21.98
N ALA A 1035 1.96 9.53 -21.29
CA ALA A 1035 1.27 8.25 -21.46
C ALA A 1035 -0.21 8.31 -21.04
N ALA A 1036 -0.51 8.96 -19.90
CA ALA A 1036 -1.88 9.17 -19.45
C ALA A 1036 -2.67 10.04 -20.45
N ALA A 1037 -2.10 11.17 -20.87
CA ALA A 1037 -2.76 12.08 -21.81
C ALA A 1037 -3.04 11.43 -23.18
N ILE A 1038 -2.14 10.60 -23.70
CA ILE A 1038 -2.33 9.87 -24.96
C ILE A 1038 -3.46 8.85 -24.83
N VAL A 1039 -3.43 7.97 -23.81
CA VAL A 1039 -4.45 6.92 -23.65
C VAL A 1039 -5.83 7.51 -23.38
N GLY A 1040 -5.91 8.58 -22.57
CA GLY A 1040 -7.18 9.27 -22.32
C GLY A 1040 -7.79 9.90 -23.57
N ALA A 1041 -6.98 10.62 -24.35
CA ALA A 1041 -7.42 11.26 -25.58
C ALA A 1041 -7.78 10.24 -26.69
N CYS A 1042 -7.07 9.11 -26.77
CA CYS A 1042 -7.44 8.01 -27.66
C CYS A 1042 -8.74 7.32 -27.22
N GLY A 1043 -8.97 7.13 -25.91
CA GLY A 1043 -10.20 6.54 -25.38
C GLY A 1043 -11.45 7.33 -25.79
N GLN A 1044 -11.42 8.65 -25.62
CA GLN A 1044 -12.50 9.55 -26.06
C GLN A 1044 -12.65 9.54 -27.59
N GLY A 1045 -11.54 9.70 -28.33
CA GLY A 1045 -11.57 9.74 -29.80
C GLY A 1045 -12.13 8.46 -30.43
N LEU A 1046 -11.77 7.30 -29.88
CA LEU A 1046 -12.31 6.00 -30.30
C LEU A 1046 -13.81 5.87 -30.00
N ALA A 1047 -14.26 6.24 -28.80
CA ALA A 1047 -15.68 6.19 -28.44
C ALA A 1047 -16.52 7.06 -29.39
N ASN A 1048 -16.10 8.31 -29.61
CA ASN A 1048 -16.80 9.26 -30.47
C ASN A 1048 -16.78 8.88 -31.97
N LEU A 1049 -15.73 8.22 -32.46
CA LEU A 1049 -15.65 7.81 -33.87
C LEU A 1049 -16.46 6.52 -34.15
N LEU A 1050 -16.36 5.55 -33.25
CA LEU A 1050 -16.95 4.20 -33.43
C LEU A 1050 -18.42 4.16 -32.98
N VAL A 1051 -18.82 4.99 -32.02
CA VAL A 1051 -20.19 5.06 -31.47
C VAL A 1051 -20.64 6.53 -31.36
N PRO A 1052 -20.80 7.24 -32.50
CA PRO A 1052 -21.04 8.68 -32.51
C PRO A 1052 -22.45 9.06 -32.01
N PHE A 1053 -22.53 9.92 -31.00
CA PHE A 1053 -23.77 10.59 -30.60
C PHE A 1053 -23.85 11.99 -31.22
N ASP A 1054 -24.89 12.21 -32.03
CA ASP A 1054 -25.20 13.50 -32.68
C ASP A 1054 -24.03 14.25 -33.36
N PRO A 1055 -23.08 13.57 -34.04
CA PRO A 1055 -21.79 14.13 -34.46
C PRO A 1055 -21.91 15.36 -35.36
N ILE A 1056 -20.81 16.11 -35.48
CA ILE A 1056 -20.64 17.22 -36.44
C ILE A 1056 -21.13 16.78 -37.82
N GLN A 1057 -21.99 17.58 -38.46
CA GLN A 1057 -22.62 17.29 -39.75
C GLN A 1057 -21.84 17.91 -40.91
N GLN A 1058 -21.22 19.07 -40.72
CA GLN A 1058 -20.41 19.71 -41.75
C GLN A 1058 -19.09 18.94 -41.97
N THR A 1059 -18.97 18.31 -43.15
CA THR A 1059 -17.86 17.38 -43.50
C THR A 1059 -16.47 17.99 -43.40
N ALA A 1060 -16.28 19.25 -43.81
CA ALA A 1060 -14.98 19.92 -43.71
C ALA A 1060 -14.63 20.31 -42.26
N VAL A 1061 -15.63 20.58 -41.40
CA VAL A 1061 -15.41 20.76 -39.96
C VAL A 1061 -15.07 19.43 -39.28
N GLN A 1062 -15.66 18.30 -39.71
CA GLN A 1062 -15.22 16.97 -39.28
C GLN A 1062 -13.72 16.72 -39.60
N TRP A 1063 -13.28 17.07 -40.82
CA TRP A 1063 -11.86 16.92 -41.22
C TRP A 1063 -10.91 17.80 -40.41
N VAL A 1064 -11.28 19.06 -40.12
CA VAL A 1064 -10.49 19.94 -39.24
C VAL A 1064 -10.42 19.39 -37.81
N ASN A 1065 -11.52 18.81 -37.30
CA ASN A 1065 -11.54 18.20 -35.97
C ASN A 1065 -10.60 16.98 -35.90
N ARG A 1066 -10.76 16.02 -36.83
CA ARG A 1066 -9.87 14.85 -36.94
C ARG A 1066 -8.41 15.25 -37.05
N GLY A 1067 -8.12 16.23 -37.90
CA GLY A 1067 -6.79 16.78 -38.09
C GLY A 1067 -6.19 17.38 -36.84
N THR A 1068 -6.96 18.20 -36.13
CA THR A 1068 -6.51 18.82 -34.88
C THR A 1068 -6.23 17.77 -33.81
N VAL A 1069 -7.11 16.78 -33.68
CA VAL A 1069 -6.92 15.64 -32.75
C VAL A 1069 -5.69 14.81 -33.12
N ALA A 1070 -5.46 14.55 -34.41
CA ALA A 1070 -4.27 13.84 -34.91
C ALA A 1070 -2.98 14.59 -34.53
N VAL A 1071 -2.85 15.86 -34.90
CA VAL A 1071 -1.63 16.64 -34.61
C VAL A 1071 -1.43 16.80 -33.10
N ARG A 1072 -2.50 17.00 -32.33
CA ARG A 1072 -2.44 17.08 -30.85
C ARG A 1072 -1.84 15.80 -30.24
N LEU A 1073 -2.38 14.63 -30.61
CA LEU A 1073 -1.89 13.34 -30.12
C LEU A 1073 -0.41 13.14 -30.46
N LEU A 1074 -0.02 13.50 -31.68
CA LEU A 1074 1.34 13.31 -32.16
C LEU A 1074 2.32 14.35 -31.61
N ALA A 1075 1.89 15.57 -31.34
CA ALA A 1075 2.69 16.56 -30.61
C ALA A 1075 3.02 16.06 -29.20
N LYS A 1076 2.05 15.51 -28.45
CA LYS A 1076 2.31 14.88 -27.14
C LYS A 1076 3.29 13.70 -27.24
N VAL A 1077 3.23 12.92 -28.32
CA VAL A 1077 4.21 11.84 -28.62
C VAL A 1077 5.60 12.37 -28.96
N ILE A 1078 5.72 13.48 -29.70
CA ILE A 1078 6.99 14.04 -30.21
C ILE A 1078 7.73 14.90 -29.18
N PHE A 1079 7.02 15.64 -28.33
CA PHE A 1079 7.63 16.58 -27.38
C PHE A 1079 7.71 16.05 -25.93
N SER A 1080 7.50 14.75 -25.72
CA SER A 1080 7.57 14.11 -24.40
C SER A 1080 8.92 13.44 -24.11
N GLY A 1081 9.29 13.42 -22.83
CA GLY A 1081 10.51 12.89 -22.21
C GLY A 1081 11.66 12.53 -23.16
N PRO A 1082 11.77 11.27 -23.65
CA PRO A 1082 12.95 10.81 -24.39
C PRO A 1082 13.28 11.62 -25.65
N ALA A 1083 12.26 12.19 -26.30
CA ALA A 1083 12.41 12.98 -27.52
C ALA A 1083 12.77 14.45 -27.26
N GLN A 1084 12.70 14.94 -26.01
CA GLN A 1084 13.08 16.32 -25.67
C GLN A 1084 14.58 16.56 -25.83
N SER A 1085 15.39 15.52 -25.68
CA SER A 1085 16.84 15.54 -25.94
C SER A 1085 17.20 16.03 -27.37
N TYR A 1086 16.31 15.84 -28.35
CA TYR A 1086 16.47 16.34 -29.72
C TYR A 1086 16.34 17.87 -29.87
N PHE A 1087 15.89 18.58 -28.83
CA PHE A 1087 15.62 20.03 -28.85
C PHE A 1087 16.57 20.86 -27.98
N ALA A 1088 17.58 20.24 -27.35
CA ALA A 1088 18.50 20.91 -26.44
C ALA A 1088 19.31 22.04 -27.11
N GLY A 1089 19.34 23.23 -26.48
CA GLY A 1089 20.26 24.32 -26.82
C GLY A 1089 19.80 25.32 -27.90
N LYS A 1090 18.49 25.46 -28.15
CA LYS A 1090 17.91 26.37 -29.16
C LYS A 1090 17.17 27.58 -28.52
N PRO A 1091 16.81 28.64 -29.28
CA PRO A 1091 16.69 30.01 -28.73
C PRO A 1091 15.39 30.30 -27.96
N LYS A 1092 15.45 31.32 -27.12
CA LYS A 1092 14.31 31.83 -26.35
C LYS A 1092 13.37 32.66 -27.23
N LEU A 1093 12.09 32.29 -27.28
CA LEU A 1093 11.05 33.14 -27.86
C LEU A 1093 10.83 34.39 -27.00
N LYS A 1094 10.46 35.50 -27.63
CA LYS A 1094 10.33 36.80 -26.96
C LYS A 1094 9.00 36.86 -26.20
N GLY A 1095 9.07 36.95 -24.87
CA GLY A 1095 7.90 36.96 -23.97
C GLY A 1095 7.57 35.60 -23.32
N LEU A 1096 8.28 34.53 -23.67
CA LEU A 1096 8.10 33.18 -23.11
C LEU A 1096 9.46 32.63 -22.66
N SER A 1097 9.55 32.06 -21.46
CA SER A 1097 10.80 31.49 -20.93
C SER A 1097 11.04 30.06 -21.47
N VAL A 1098 11.04 29.90 -22.80
CA VAL A 1098 11.28 28.61 -23.46
C VAL A 1098 12.66 28.10 -23.05
N ALA A 1099 12.69 27.02 -22.28
CA ALA A 1099 13.91 26.45 -21.70
C ALA A 1099 14.40 25.20 -22.46
N ASP A 1100 13.48 24.42 -23.02
CA ASP A 1100 13.70 23.06 -23.53
C ASP A 1100 12.61 22.64 -24.56
N GLY A 1101 12.67 21.39 -25.02
CA GLY A 1101 11.69 20.82 -25.96
C GLY A 1101 10.26 20.70 -25.39
N ARG A 1102 10.10 20.61 -24.07
CA ARG A 1102 8.80 20.64 -23.38
C ARG A 1102 8.11 21.97 -23.61
N GLY A 1103 8.82 23.09 -23.38
CA GLY A 1103 8.27 24.43 -23.59
C GLY A 1103 7.76 24.65 -25.01
N VAL A 1104 8.53 24.21 -26.02
CA VAL A 1104 8.16 24.24 -27.45
C VAL A 1104 6.92 23.39 -27.73
N GLY A 1105 6.88 22.15 -27.21
CA GLY A 1105 5.74 21.26 -27.39
C GLY A 1105 4.45 21.78 -26.78
N ALA A 1106 4.54 22.43 -25.62
CA ALA A 1106 3.40 23.06 -24.98
C ALA A 1106 2.88 24.25 -25.80
N ILE A 1107 3.76 25.10 -26.35
CA ILE A 1107 3.36 26.19 -27.26
C ILE A 1107 2.65 25.65 -28.51
N VAL A 1108 3.15 24.57 -29.10
CA VAL A 1108 2.48 23.86 -30.20
C VAL A 1108 1.09 23.38 -29.78
N ASP A 1109 0.95 22.75 -28.61
CA ASP A 1109 -0.33 22.25 -28.12
C ASP A 1109 -1.33 23.39 -27.86
N GLY A 1110 -0.86 24.52 -27.29
CA GLY A 1110 -1.64 25.74 -27.11
C GLY A 1110 -2.07 26.42 -28.42
N VAL A 1111 -1.28 26.32 -29.50
CA VAL A 1111 -1.72 26.75 -30.84
C VAL A 1111 -2.80 25.82 -31.39
N LEU A 1112 -2.75 24.51 -31.11
CA LEU A 1112 -3.74 23.54 -31.56
C LEU A 1112 -5.08 23.60 -30.80
N VAL A 1113 -5.17 24.35 -29.70
CA VAL A 1113 -6.45 24.67 -29.04
C VAL A 1113 -7.36 25.52 -29.94
N ILE A 1114 -6.79 26.34 -30.82
CA ILE A 1114 -7.53 27.21 -31.74
C ILE A 1114 -8.50 26.46 -32.67
N PRO A 1115 -8.03 25.51 -33.52
CA PRO A 1115 -8.93 24.78 -34.41
C PRO A 1115 -9.82 23.79 -33.66
N ALA A 1116 -9.42 23.32 -32.47
CA ALA A 1116 -10.26 22.50 -31.60
C ALA A 1116 -11.50 23.28 -31.12
N LEU A 1117 -11.29 24.48 -30.57
CA LEU A 1117 -12.37 25.38 -30.14
C LEU A 1117 -13.28 25.79 -31.30
N PHE A 1118 -12.74 26.01 -32.50
CA PHE A 1118 -13.56 26.28 -33.69
C PHE A 1118 -14.51 25.11 -34.00
N CYS A 1119 -14.00 23.87 -34.01
CA CYS A 1119 -14.82 22.68 -34.19
C CYS A 1119 -15.87 22.52 -33.08
N SER A 1120 -15.48 22.78 -31.82
CA SER A 1120 -16.37 22.72 -30.66
C SER A 1120 -17.53 23.72 -30.79
N CYS A 1121 -17.23 24.98 -31.10
CA CYS A 1121 -18.24 26.03 -31.28
C CYS A 1121 -19.16 25.74 -32.46
N TRP A 1122 -18.62 25.23 -33.57
CA TRP A 1122 -19.43 24.79 -34.71
C TRP A 1122 -20.34 23.61 -34.34
N HIS A 1123 -19.87 22.67 -33.53
CA HIS A 1123 -20.72 21.56 -33.08
C HIS A 1123 -21.85 22.05 -32.17
N PHE A 1124 -21.56 22.97 -31.23
CA PHE A 1124 -22.62 23.62 -30.44
C PHE A 1124 -23.64 24.37 -31.31
N TYR A 1125 -23.23 24.96 -32.44
CA TYR A 1125 -24.17 25.54 -33.41
C TYR A 1125 -25.14 24.49 -33.95
N GLU A 1126 -24.62 23.39 -34.50
CA GLU A 1126 -25.44 22.31 -35.06
C GLU A 1126 -26.31 21.62 -34.00
N LEU A 1127 -25.82 21.48 -32.77
CA LEU A 1127 -26.57 20.95 -31.63
C LEU A 1127 -27.67 21.92 -31.16
N SER A 1128 -27.49 23.24 -31.32
CA SER A 1128 -28.51 24.24 -30.96
C SER A 1128 -29.79 24.13 -31.81
N GLU A 1129 -29.64 23.73 -33.08
CA GLU A 1129 -30.73 23.50 -34.04
C GLU A 1129 -31.43 22.13 -33.86
N LYS A 1130 -30.89 21.23 -33.01
CA LYS A 1130 -31.48 19.90 -32.74
C LYS A 1130 -32.45 19.92 -31.54
N PRO A 1131 -33.52 19.10 -31.56
CA PRO A 1131 -34.44 18.96 -30.43
C PRO A 1131 -33.77 18.29 -29.21
N ALA A 1132 -34.24 18.60 -28.01
CA ALA A 1132 -33.71 18.01 -26.77
C ALA A 1132 -33.93 16.48 -26.71
N GLY A 1133 -32.88 15.74 -26.33
CA GLY A 1133 -32.88 14.28 -26.21
C GLY A 1133 -31.52 13.74 -25.74
N ARG A 1134 -31.46 12.45 -25.34
CA ARG A 1134 -30.26 11.84 -24.72
C ARG A 1134 -29.00 11.98 -25.56
N SER A 1135 -29.09 11.73 -26.87
CA SER A 1135 -27.96 11.86 -27.82
C SER A 1135 -27.40 13.31 -27.87
N ARG A 1136 -28.28 14.31 -28.00
CA ARG A 1136 -27.90 15.74 -27.92
C ARG A 1136 -27.28 16.10 -26.57
N SER A 1137 -27.80 15.56 -25.46
CA SER A 1137 -27.22 15.79 -24.12
C SER A 1137 -25.83 15.19 -23.97
N ILE A 1138 -25.61 13.96 -24.45
CA ILE A 1138 -24.28 13.32 -24.49
C ILE A 1138 -23.29 14.20 -25.27
N ALA A 1139 -23.66 14.60 -26.48
CA ALA A 1139 -22.82 15.46 -27.32
C ALA A 1139 -22.49 16.82 -26.68
N ILE A 1140 -23.45 17.45 -25.99
CA ILE A 1140 -23.22 18.71 -25.26
C ILE A 1140 -22.23 18.53 -24.10
N VAL A 1141 -22.32 17.43 -23.34
CA VAL A 1141 -21.43 17.17 -22.19
C VAL A 1141 -20.01 16.84 -22.67
N ASP A 1142 -19.87 16.02 -23.71
CA ASP A 1142 -18.57 15.70 -24.31
C ASP A 1142 -17.90 16.95 -24.91
N GLU A 1143 -18.63 17.77 -25.65
CA GLU A 1143 -18.09 19.02 -26.23
C GLU A 1143 -17.76 20.07 -25.15
N THR A 1144 -18.48 20.05 -24.01
CA THR A 1144 -18.11 20.86 -22.84
C THR A 1144 -16.79 20.38 -22.25
N SER A 1145 -16.55 19.06 -22.22
CA SER A 1145 -15.28 18.51 -21.73
C SER A 1145 -14.09 18.82 -22.65
N ASN A 1146 -14.29 18.87 -23.97
CA ASN A 1146 -13.24 19.30 -24.93
C ASN A 1146 -12.75 20.71 -24.62
N VAL A 1147 -13.68 21.65 -24.38
CA VAL A 1147 -13.35 23.05 -24.08
C VAL A 1147 -12.69 23.22 -22.71
N VAL A 1148 -13.04 22.37 -21.74
CA VAL A 1148 -12.33 22.32 -20.45
C VAL A 1148 -10.93 21.72 -20.61
N SER A 1149 -10.75 20.68 -21.42
CA SER A 1149 -9.43 20.13 -21.75
C SER A 1149 -8.55 21.17 -22.47
N ASP A 1150 -9.14 21.96 -23.36
CA ASP A 1150 -8.47 23.09 -24.02
C ASP A 1150 -7.99 24.15 -23.02
N LEU A 1151 -8.78 24.45 -21.97
CA LEU A 1151 -8.33 25.31 -20.88
C LEU A 1151 -7.15 24.70 -20.09
N ALA A 1152 -7.16 23.38 -19.86
CA ALA A 1152 -6.05 22.69 -19.20
C ALA A 1152 -4.75 22.78 -20.02
N ARG A 1153 -4.84 22.51 -21.33
CA ARG A 1153 -3.71 22.61 -22.29
C ARG A 1153 -3.10 24.02 -22.33
N LEU A 1154 -3.93 25.05 -22.26
CA LEU A 1154 -3.47 26.44 -22.17
C LEU A 1154 -2.82 26.74 -20.81
N GLY A 1155 -3.38 26.25 -19.71
CA GLY A 1155 -2.77 26.33 -18.38
C GLY A 1155 -1.37 25.68 -18.34
N TYR A 1156 -1.22 24.48 -18.89
CA TYR A 1156 0.07 23.81 -19.06
C TYR A 1156 1.05 24.66 -19.87
N THR A 1157 0.58 25.20 -21.02
CA THR A 1157 1.40 26.04 -21.92
C THR A 1157 1.97 27.26 -21.22
N VAL A 1158 1.17 27.94 -20.39
CA VAL A 1158 1.61 29.07 -19.59
C VAL A 1158 2.55 28.59 -18.47
N ALA A 1159 2.22 27.50 -17.77
CA ALA A 1159 3.00 26.99 -16.65
C ALA A 1159 4.46 26.67 -17.01
N VAL A 1160 4.70 25.97 -18.12
CA VAL A 1160 6.07 25.55 -18.50
C VAL A 1160 6.87 26.62 -19.26
N ASN A 1161 6.26 27.78 -19.56
CA ASN A 1161 6.90 28.88 -20.29
C ASN A 1161 6.87 30.24 -19.56
N SER A 1162 6.56 30.26 -18.26
CA SER A 1162 6.44 31.49 -17.45
C SER A 1162 7.26 31.46 -16.16
N GLU A 1163 7.54 32.64 -15.60
CA GLU A 1163 8.23 32.79 -14.32
C GLU A 1163 7.33 32.55 -13.09
N ALA A 1164 7.95 32.42 -11.90
CA ALA A 1164 7.44 31.68 -10.75
C ALA A 1164 5.99 31.99 -10.30
N GLU A 1165 5.58 33.25 -10.15
CA GLU A 1165 4.22 33.58 -9.69
C GLU A 1165 3.14 33.16 -10.71
N VAL A 1166 3.40 33.42 -12.00
CA VAL A 1166 2.50 33.04 -13.10
C VAL A 1166 2.47 31.52 -13.26
N LYS A 1167 3.63 30.87 -13.17
CA LYS A 1167 3.78 29.41 -13.24
C LYS A 1167 2.87 28.70 -12.23
N VAL A 1168 2.90 29.12 -10.97
CA VAL A 1168 2.07 28.50 -9.90
C VAL A 1168 0.58 28.69 -10.16
N ALA A 1169 0.14 29.88 -10.58
CA ALA A 1169 -1.27 30.13 -10.91
C ALA A 1169 -1.75 29.27 -12.09
N ALA A 1170 -0.93 29.14 -13.14
CA ALA A 1170 -1.24 28.36 -14.32
C ALA A 1170 -1.33 26.85 -14.04
N ILE A 1171 -0.45 26.30 -13.20
CA ILE A 1171 -0.53 24.90 -12.71
C ILE A 1171 -1.86 24.65 -12.00
N VAL A 1172 -2.32 25.57 -11.14
CA VAL A 1172 -3.60 25.43 -10.42
C VAL A 1172 -4.79 25.41 -11.38
N VAL A 1173 -4.83 26.29 -12.39
CA VAL A 1173 -5.94 26.30 -13.35
C VAL A 1173 -5.96 25.03 -14.19
N MET A 1174 -4.80 24.57 -14.66
CA MET A 1174 -4.67 23.30 -15.37
C MET A 1174 -5.19 22.13 -14.56
N ALA A 1175 -4.71 21.96 -13.32
CA ALA A 1175 -5.13 20.86 -12.44
C ALA A 1175 -6.65 20.83 -12.21
N VAL A 1176 -7.27 21.99 -12.01
CA VAL A 1176 -8.73 22.11 -11.86
C VAL A 1176 -9.44 21.74 -13.16
N ALA A 1177 -8.96 22.21 -14.31
CA ALA A 1177 -9.54 21.91 -15.61
C ALA A 1177 -9.43 20.40 -15.94
N ASP A 1178 -8.29 19.75 -15.69
CA ASP A 1178 -8.13 18.29 -15.87
C ASP A 1178 -9.07 17.47 -14.96
N VAL A 1179 -9.26 17.88 -13.71
CA VAL A 1179 -10.23 17.23 -12.80
C VAL A 1179 -11.67 17.36 -13.32
N VAL A 1180 -12.06 18.53 -13.81
CA VAL A 1180 -13.40 18.76 -14.36
C VAL A 1180 -13.58 18.00 -15.68
N CYS A 1181 -12.60 18.03 -16.59
CA CYS A 1181 -12.60 17.26 -17.82
C CYS A 1181 -12.76 15.75 -17.51
N GLY A 1182 -11.97 15.24 -16.57
CA GLY A 1182 -12.05 13.86 -16.09
C GLY A 1182 -13.45 13.51 -15.56
N GLY A 1183 -14.02 14.39 -14.73
CA GLY A 1183 -15.37 14.23 -14.20
C GLY A 1183 -16.48 14.27 -15.26
N LEU A 1184 -16.37 15.11 -16.28
CA LEU A 1184 -17.31 15.19 -17.40
C LEU A 1184 -17.25 13.92 -18.27
N GLN A 1185 -16.05 13.41 -18.55
CA GLN A 1185 -15.86 12.15 -19.29
C GLN A 1185 -16.43 10.94 -18.53
N ILE A 1186 -16.24 10.88 -17.20
CA ILE A 1186 -16.92 9.87 -16.36
C ILE A 1186 -18.44 10.03 -16.45
N ALA A 1187 -18.97 11.25 -16.43
CA ALA A 1187 -20.41 11.49 -16.58
C ALA A 1187 -20.94 11.00 -17.94
N VAL A 1188 -20.23 11.25 -19.05
CA VAL A 1188 -20.58 10.72 -20.38
C VAL A 1188 -20.65 9.19 -20.37
N SER A 1189 -19.70 8.52 -19.72
CA SER A 1189 -19.69 7.05 -19.61
C SER A 1189 -20.88 6.46 -18.82
N ALA A 1190 -21.57 7.27 -18.02
CA ALA A 1190 -22.66 6.86 -17.14
C ALA A 1190 -24.07 7.21 -17.65
N ILE A 1191 -24.19 8.02 -18.72
CA ILE A 1191 -25.47 8.57 -19.24
C ILE A 1191 -26.18 7.62 -20.21
#